data_AF-A0A7Z9AUF5-F1
#
_entry.id   AF-A0A7Z9AUF5-F1
#
_cell.length_a   1.000
_cell.length_b   1.000
_cell.length_c   1.000
_cell.angle_alpha   90.00
_cell.angle_beta   90.00
_cell.angle_gamma   90.00
#
_symmetry.space_group_name_H-M   'P 1'
#
loop_
_entity.id
_entity.type
_entity.pdbx_description
1 polymer ?
#
loop_
_entity_poly.entity_id
_entity_poly.type
_entity_poly.pdbx_seq_one_letter_code
_entity_poly.pdbx_strand_id
1 'polypeptide(L)'
;MKKYAVSLLLFVFGICVLSANVGAQEVTSKEIFSIPEPTWIFNSGMSKGKNHDRQDLGFILSENTELRMRQTNAHFKNKLKLRLLGNDKKNEKSIEVGSNWVSIRADEPLVPFIDTPYGEGSAQIEYEVVTSKGMKALPVYKYHGNETMFFSMWDTEDAEYALIQGVDFQLLMPKLDKELVRNLKDFPSIDALIGYHHGIFALFNGIAGFDGSAPENQNGANRYFLKADDSGAGAAYYGGDWTANSEPTTDMWLKELSWATLHEIAHGYQAGFDGQDMYTGEVSNNLFGVQYQYEKYGKKADDIGWLFNLGKKEEVENKLYDKLIRDGDTYHDVDVREQLILLTMFKQKAGNDSFTKIYQEYRKMANQSDFKDWEYTLPNLMNRIYSENSKQDFSAALKKRGLYLDEFQAEKNRVAGYPAVASLADIVSENELVRARQLIDPNYLINSNFELVTNEEIASLGLVGDLTIEILPSDLSNFEGLTVELKDGATIIASQPVQQKMTFKNIPNGVYHLEFSGEQMKYYLPSENYVYVKETQNHASLSLIKADISKLADEDLIFYGFSDQWSGSLRTNLNSREATLTLNIPKPHYLFKDELYVKVTIKSQDGKIRYEKSINGDIPERFTDDHLLLEIGDSIEIYHAEARNRLKGPENLIDRGQNTNHWLVTEHGLKHLGLNNNPEKDLMKKIEKLGNSLVKAEGIKPMAWERSMAKKQLWTAIQSLSPKDTEHYMSQYYVLFK
;
A
#
# COMPACT_ATOMS: atom_id res chain seq x y z
N MET A 1 -28.51 -32.67 -54.33
CA MET A 1 -29.97 -32.52 -54.20
C MET A 1 -30.44 -33.25 -52.94
N LYS A 2 -31.29 -32.57 -52.15
CA LYS A 2 -31.89 -32.98 -50.86
C LYS A 2 -30.94 -32.96 -49.66
N LYS A 3 -31.29 -32.41 -48.48
CA LYS A 3 -32.24 -31.39 -48.01
C LYS A 3 -31.88 -31.23 -46.52
N TYR A 4 -31.70 -30.01 -46.04
CA TYR A 4 -31.47 -29.68 -44.63
C TYR A 4 -32.71 -29.97 -43.79
N ALA A 5 -32.54 -30.48 -42.58
CA ALA A 5 -33.57 -30.54 -41.54
C ALA A 5 -33.01 -29.90 -40.27
N VAL A 6 -33.67 -28.82 -39.86
CA VAL A 6 -33.46 -28.01 -38.67
C VAL A 6 -34.21 -28.69 -37.52
N SER A 7 -33.54 -28.94 -36.39
CA SER A 7 -34.19 -29.36 -35.15
C SER A 7 -34.53 -28.14 -34.31
N LEU A 8 -35.83 -27.90 -34.14
CA LEU A 8 -36.43 -26.92 -33.25
C LEU A 8 -36.58 -27.58 -31.87
N LEU A 9 -35.96 -27.04 -30.82
CA LEU A 9 -36.21 -27.45 -29.44
C LEU A 9 -37.49 -26.74 -28.95
N LEU A 10 -38.54 -27.54 -28.72
CA LEU A 10 -39.82 -27.11 -28.16
C LEU A 10 -39.71 -27.00 -26.63
N PHE A 11 -39.96 -25.79 -26.12
CA PHE A 11 -40.30 -25.53 -24.72
C PHE A 11 -41.59 -26.28 -24.36
N VAL A 12 -41.53 -27.15 -23.36
CA VAL A 12 -42.71 -27.82 -22.80
C VAL A 12 -43.33 -26.90 -21.75
N PHE A 13 -44.53 -26.39 -22.05
CA PHE A 13 -45.44 -25.79 -21.08
C PHE A 13 -46.02 -26.89 -20.19
N GLY A 14 -45.75 -26.84 -18.89
CA GLY A 14 -46.41 -27.69 -17.89
C GLY A 14 -47.83 -27.17 -17.62
N ILE A 15 -48.83 -28.01 -17.89
CA ILE A 15 -50.24 -27.79 -17.55
C ILE A 15 -50.46 -28.31 -16.13
N CYS A 16 -50.82 -27.42 -15.19
CA CYS A 16 -51.25 -27.80 -13.85
C CYS A 16 -52.67 -28.38 -13.86
N VAL A 17 -52.83 -29.60 -13.37
CA VAL A 17 -54.12 -30.18 -13.00
C VAL A 17 -54.42 -29.78 -11.55
N LEU A 18 -55.58 -29.15 -11.34
CA LEU A 18 -56.11 -28.78 -10.03
C LEU A 18 -56.55 -30.03 -9.24
N SER A 19 -55.97 -30.23 -8.07
CA SER A 19 -56.58 -31.02 -6.99
C SER A 19 -56.36 -30.31 -5.66
N ALA A 20 -57.45 -29.93 -5.01
CA ALA A 20 -57.43 -29.29 -3.70
C ALA A 20 -57.25 -30.33 -2.58
N ASN A 21 -56.22 -30.18 -1.75
CA ASN A 21 -56.34 -30.02 -0.29
C ASN A 21 -54.99 -30.05 0.44
N VAL A 22 -54.93 -29.23 1.50
CA VAL A 22 -53.87 -29.06 2.54
C VAL A 22 -52.68 -28.21 2.09
N GLY A 23 -52.56 -27.01 2.68
CA GLY A 23 -51.47 -26.07 2.44
C GLY A 23 -50.12 -26.64 2.89
N ALA A 24 -49.41 -27.28 1.97
CA ALA A 24 -47.99 -27.51 2.08
C ALA A 24 -47.27 -26.27 1.55
N GLN A 25 -46.44 -25.64 2.39
CA GLN A 25 -45.51 -24.60 1.95
C GLN A 25 -44.56 -25.19 0.91
N GLU A 26 -44.44 -24.53 -0.26
CA GLU A 26 -43.67 -25.03 -1.39
C GLU A 26 -42.17 -24.90 -1.12
N VAL A 27 -41.47 -26.03 -1.07
CA VAL A 27 -40.01 -26.06 -0.93
C VAL A 27 -39.39 -25.85 -2.32
N THR A 28 -38.65 -24.77 -2.48
CA THR A 28 -37.94 -24.45 -3.72
C THR A 28 -36.48 -24.91 -3.63
N SER A 29 -35.96 -25.50 -4.71
CA SER A 29 -34.56 -25.91 -4.80
C SER A 29 -33.79 -24.99 -5.76
N LYS A 30 -32.59 -24.58 -5.38
CA LYS A 30 -31.72 -23.73 -6.20
C LYS A 30 -30.25 -24.15 -6.10
N GLU A 31 -29.58 -24.23 -7.24
CA GLU A 31 -28.14 -24.39 -7.29
C GLU A 31 -27.44 -23.06 -6.99
N ILE A 32 -26.40 -23.11 -6.17
CA ILE A 32 -25.51 -21.99 -5.86
C ILE A 32 -24.13 -22.36 -6.40
N PHE A 33 -23.69 -21.68 -7.47
CA PHE A 33 -22.39 -21.96 -8.07
C PHE A 33 -21.24 -21.45 -7.18
N SER A 34 -20.07 -22.07 -7.31
CA SER A 34 -18.82 -21.58 -6.71
C SER A 34 -17.94 -20.92 -7.75
N ILE A 35 -17.03 -20.05 -7.31
CA ILE A 35 -15.98 -19.45 -8.14
C ILE A 35 -14.58 -19.85 -7.65
N PRO A 36 -13.55 -19.83 -8.51
CA PRO A 36 -12.18 -20.05 -8.07
C PRO A 36 -11.76 -19.02 -7.02
N GLU A 37 -11.08 -19.45 -5.96
CA GLU A 37 -10.48 -18.53 -4.98
C GLU A 37 -9.21 -17.90 -5.56
N PRO A 38 -9.15 -16.57 -5.76
CA PRO A 38 -7.95 -15.92 -6.24
C PRO A 38 -6.95 -15.72 -5.09
N THR A 39 -6.45 -16.82 -4.52
CA THR A 39 -5.56 -16.81 -3.35
C THR A 39 -4.33 -15.94 -3.58
N TRP A 40 -3.84 -15.84 -4.82
CA TRP A 40 -2.71 -14.97 -5.16
C TRP A 40 -2.99 -13.48 -4.93
N ILE A 41 -4.23 -13.03 -5.12
CA ILE A 41 -4.66 -11.66 -4.79
C ILE A 41 -4.70 -11.50 -3.27
N PHE A 42 -5.36 -12.42 -2.57
CA PHE A 42 -5.57 -12.31 -1.12
C PHE A 42 -4.28 -12.43 -0.30
N ASN A 43 -3.35 -13.29 -0.72
CA ASN A 43 -2.03 -13.42 -0.08
C ASN A 43 -1.22 -12.13 -0.21
N SER A 44 -1.44 -11.34 -1.27
CA SER A 44 -0.80 -10.04 -1.44
C SER A 44 -1.41 -8.93 -0.58
N GLY A 45 -2.35 -9.24 0.32
CA GLY A 45 -3.05 -8.27 1.17
C GLY A 45 -4.20 -7.53 0.49
N MET A 46 -4.32 -7.64 -0.85
CA MET A 46 -5.45 -7.08 -1.58
C MET A 46 -6.73 -7.85 -1.26
N SER A 47 -7.81 -7.12 -0.97
CA SER A 47 -9.13 -7.73 -0.74
C SER A 47 -9.96 -7.80 -2.01
N LYS A 48 -9.93 -6.78 -2.87
CA LYS A 48 -10.58 -6.70 -4.19
C LYS A 48 -11.96 -7.38 -4.27
N GLY A 49 -12.86 -7.07 -3.33
CA GLY A 49 -14.20 -7.66 -3.27
C GLY A 49 -14.26 -9.10 -2.72
N LYS A 50 -13.34 -9.51 -1.83
CA LYS A 50 -13.19 -10.89 -1.32
C LYS A 50 -14.51 -11.54 -0.88
N ASN A 51 -15.39 -10.84 -0.17
CA ASN A 51 -16.69 -11.39 0.27
C ASN A 51 -17.89 -10.66 -0.35
N HIS A 52 -17.70 -10.07 -1.52
CA HIS A 52 -18.71 -9.22 -2.16
C HIS A 52 -19.59 -9.99 -3.15
N ASP A 53 -19.06 -10.98 -3.88
CA ASP A 53 -19.84 -11.67 -4.91
C ASP A 53 -21.01 -12.45 -4.31
N ARG A 54 -22.21 -12.27 -4.87
CA ARG A 54 -23.46 -12.82 -4.33
C ARG A 54 -24.41 -13.33 -5.38
N GLN A 55 -25.23 -14.29 -4.98
CA GLN A 55 -26.33 -14.86 -5.75
C GLN A 55 -27.67 -14.49 -5.09
N ASP A 56 -28.47 -13.67 -5.77
CA ASP A 56 -29.82 -13.30 -5.32
C ASP A 56 -30.77 -14.50 -5.40
N LEU A 57 -31.82 -14.56 -4.57
CA LEU A 57 -32.87 -15.58 -4.72
C LEU A 57 -34.03 -15.14 -5.64
N GLY A 58 -33.99 -13.93 -6.21
CA GLY A 58 -34.96 -13.45 -7.20
C GLY A 58 -36.25 -12.85 -6.63
N PHE A 59 -36.34 -12.61 -5.32
CA PHE A 59 -37.53 -12.06 -4.67
C PHE A 59 -37.19 -11.10 -3.54
N ILE A 60 -38.19 -10.34 -3.06
CA ILE A 60 -38.09 -9.51 -1.85
C ILE A 60 -38.82 -10.22 -0.71
N LEU A 61 -38.11 -10.50 0.38
CA LEU A 61 -38.69 -11.08 1.58
C LEU A 61 -39.43 -9.99 2.34
N SER A 62 -40.75 -10.10 2.46
CA SER A 62 -41.56 -9.13 3.20
C SER A 62 -41.19 -9.11 4.69
N GLU A 63 -41.41 -7.96 5.32
CA GLU A 63 -41.25 -7.79 6.77
C GLU A 63 -41.92 -8.91 7.57
N ASN A 64 -41.29 -9.31 8.66
CA ASN A 64 -41.74 -10.33 9.61
C ASN A 64 -42.06 -11.70 8.99
N THR A 65 -41.66 -11.94 7.74
CA THR A 65 -41.83 -13.22 7.04
C THR A 65 -40.63 -14.11 7.27
N GLU A 66 -40.87 -15.36 7.64
CA GLU A 66 -39.79 -16.32 7.91
C GLU A 66 -39.33 -16.98 6.61
N LEU A 67 -38.03 -16.90 6.34
CA LEU A 67 -37.35 -17.67 5.30
C LEU A 67 -36.60 -18.82 5.97
N ARG A 68 -36.96 -20.05 5.62
CA ARG A 68 -36.30 -21.26 6.07
C ARG A 68 -35.39 -21.76 4.96
N MET A 69 -34.19 -22.21 5.30
CA MET A 69 -33.23 -22.73 4.31
C MET A 69 -32.38 -23.86 4.86
N ARG A 70 -31.98 -24.78 3.99
CA ARG A 70 -30.90 -25.75 4.23
C ARG A 70 -30.09 -25.97 2.95
N GLN A 71 -28.85 -26.40 3.13
CA GLN A 71 -27.98 -26.89 2.06
C GLN A 71 -28.17 -28.42 1.93
N THR A 72 -28.32 -28.95 0.73
CA THR A 72 -28.67 -30.37 0.49
C THR A 72 -27.63 -31.14 -0.33
N ASN A 73 -26.68 -30.48 -1.00
CA ASN A 73 -25.62 -31.18 -1.70
C ASN A 73 -24.59 -31.76 -0.71
N ALA A 74 -24.65 -33.08 -0.49
CA ALA A 74 -23.77 -33.80 0.43
C ALA A 74 -22.27 -33.70 0.09
N HIS A 75 -21.90 -33.33 -1.14
CA HIS A 75 -20.51 -33.15 -1.55
C HIS A 75 -19.93 -31.77 -1.18
N PHE A 76 -20.78 -30.76 -0.97
CA PHE A 76 -20.36 -29.44 -0.52
C PHE A 76 -20.23 -29.43 1.01
N LYS A 77 -19.02 -29.16 1.52
CA LYS A 77 -18.70 -29.28 2.96
C LYS A 77 -18.73 -27.96 3.72
N ASN A 78 -18.66 -26.84 3.02
CA ASN A 78 -18.67 -25.52 3.64
C ASN A 78 -20.09 -25.13 4.05
N LYS A 79 -20.22 -24.15 4.95
CA LYS A 79 -21.50 -23.48 5.20
C LYS A 79 -21.64 -22.32 4.23
N LEU A 80 -22.87 -22.04 3.81
CA LEU A 80 -23.20 -20.86 3.02
C LEU A 80 -23.59 -19.72 3.96
N LYS A 81 -23.31 -18.48 3.56
CA LYS A 81 -23.82 -17.30 4.26
C LYS A 81 -25.07 -16.79 3.55
N LEU A 82 -26.21 -16.85 4.24
CA LEU A 82 -27.45 -16.18 3.80
C LEU A 82 -27.50 -14.78 4.41
N ARG A 83 -27.76 -13.77 3.60
CA ARG A 83 -27.90 -12.37 4.00
C ARG A 83 -29.25 -11.82 3.52
N LEU A 84 -29.93 -11.09 4.38
CA LEU A 84 -31.06 -10.23 4.02
C LEU A 84 -30.53 -8.80 3.95
N LEU A 85 -30.46 -8.24 2.74
CA LEU A 85 -29.82 -6.96 2.45
C LEU A 85 -30.82 -5.92 1.94
N GLY A 86 -30.55 -4.65 2.25
CA GLY A 86 -31.36 -3.49 1.89
C GLY A 86 -30.48 -2.27 1.66
N ASN A 87 -30.93 -1.08 2.07
CA ASN A 87 -30.16 0.17 1.98
C ASN A 87 -29.73 0.74 3.35
N ASP A 88 -29.87 -0.03 4.45
CA ASP A 88 -29.38 0.34 5.77
C ASP A 88 -28.92 -0.91 6.55
N LYS A 89 -27.62 -1.00 6.86
CA LYS A 89 -27.04 -2.14 7.56
C LYS A 89 -27.63 -2.40 8.95
N LYS A 90 -28.26 -1.40 9.59
CA LYS A 90 -28.87 -1.59 10.93
C LYS A 90 -30.02 -2.60 10.90
N ASN A 91 -30.70 -2.71 9.76
CA ASN A 91 -31.90 -3.53 9.62
C ASN A 91 -31.59 -4.90 8.99
N GLU A 92 -30.44 -5.00 8.32
CA GLU A 92 -29.97 -6.21 7.66
C GLU A 92 -29.66 -7.35 8.63
N LYS A 93 -29.82 -8.60 8.15
CA LYS A 93 -29.63 -9.82 8.94
C LYS A 93 -28.79 -10.83 8.17
N SER A 94 -28.09 -11.72 8.88
CA SER A 94 -27.40 -12.85 8.24
C SER A 94 -27.41 -14.10 9.11
N ILE A 95 -27.30 -15.26 8.46
CA ILE A 95 -27.23 -16.58 9.11
C ILE A 95 -26.37 -17.56 8.30
N GLU A 96 -25.72 -18.50 8.99
CA GLU A 96 -25.03 -19.62 8.36
C GLU A 96 -26.02 -20.72 7.98
N VAL A 97 -25.92 -21.25 6.76
CA VAL A 97 -26.75 -22.31 6.22
C VAL A 97 -25.90 -23.56 6.00
N GLY A 98 -26.22 -24.62 6.72
CA GLY A 98 -25.63 -25.96 6.56
C GLY A 98 -26.69 -26.99 6.21
N SER A 99 -26.45 -28.27 6.53
CA SER A 99 -27.38 -29.36 6.20
C SER A 99 -28.72 -29.32 6.92
N ASN A 100 -28.79 -28.59 8.04
CA ASN A 100 -30.00 -28.48 8.86
C ASN A 100 -30.81 -27.25 8.44
N TRP A 101 -32.14 -27.34 8.58
CA TRP A 101 -33.01 -26.18 8.42
C TRP A 101 -32.66 -25.09 9.43
N VAL A 102 -32.44 -23.89 8.92
CA VAL A 102 -32.30 -22.65 9.69
C VAL A 102 -33.37 -21.66 9.24
N SER A 103 -33.71 -20.71 10.11
CA SER A 103 -34.74 -19.70 9.86
C SER A 103 -34.18 -18.30 10.06
N ILE A 104 -34.57 -17.38 9.17
CA ILE A 104 -34.23 -15.96 9.27
C ILE A 104 -35.46 -15.10 8.92
N ARG A 105 -35.57 -13.94 9.55
CA ARG A 105 -36.61 -12.93 9.29
C ARG A 105 -36.03 -11.54 9.56
N ALA A 106 -36.63 -10.51 9.00
CA ALA A 106 -36.30 -9.11 9.26
C ALA A 106 -37.57 -8.29 9.49
N ASP A 107 -37.43 -7.13 10.12
CA ASP A 107 -38.56 -6.27 10.50
C ASP A 107 -39.02 -5.35 9.37
N GLU A 108 -38.29 -5.35 8.25
CA GLU A 108 -38.59 -4.62 7.03
C GLU A 108 -38.40 -5.50 5.79
N PRO A 109 -38.93 -5.12 4.61
CA PRO A 109 -38.66 -5.85 3.37
C PRO A 109 -37.17 -5.83 3.02
N LEU A 110 -36.58 -7.00 2.75
CA LEU A 110 -35.16 -7.14 2.38
C LEU A 110 -34.97 -8.18 1.29
N VAL A 111 -33.85 -8.10 0.57
CA VAL A 111 -33.51 -9.03 -0.50
C VAL A 111 -32.60 -10.15 0.04
N PRO A 112 -32.98 -11.43 -0.08
CA PRO A 112 -32.13 -12.55 0.29
C PRO A 112 -31.06 -12.83 -0.77
N PHE A 113 -29.81 -12.87 -0.32
CA PHE A 113 -28.61 -13.23 -1.07
C PHE A 113 -27.86 -14.37 -0.40
N ILE A 114 -27.21 -15.19 -1.21
CA ILE A 114 -26.18 -16.13 -0.75
C ILE A 114 -24.82 -15.58 -1.19
N ASP A 115 -23.88 -15.46 -0.24
CA ASP A 115 -22.48 -15.16 -0.60
C ASP A 115 -21.95 -16.29 -1.49
N THR A 116 -21.37 -15.93 -2.64
CA THR A 116 -20.88 -16.91 -3.61
C THR A 116 -19.69 -17.66 -3.01
N PRO A 117 -19.79 -19.00 -2.85
CA PRO A 117 -18.70 -19.77 -2.27
C PRO A 117 -17.46 -19.84 -3.18
N TYR A 118 -16.30 -19.96 -2.55
CA TYR A 118 -15.05 -20.28 -3.24
C TYR A 118 -14.81 -21.80 -3.30
N GLY A 119 -14.17 -22.26 -4.38
CA GLY A 119 -13.65 -23.62 -4.53
C GLY A 119 -14.30 -24.43 -5.65
N GLU A 120 -14.02 -25.73 -5.67
CA GLU A 120 -14.54 -26.66 -6.67
C GLU A 120 -15.89 -27.26 -6.22
N GLY A 121 -16.93 -27.10 -7.03
CA GLY A 121 -18.26 -27.70 -6.84
C GLY A 121 -19.32 -26.71 -6.35
N SER A 122 -20.56 -26.88 -6.80
CA SER A 122 -21.70 -26.05 -6.42
C SER A 122 -22.38 -26.55 -5.14
N ALA A 123 -23.00 -25.65 -4.40
CA ALA A 123 -23.94 -26.03 -3.35
C ALA A 123 -25.35 -26.17 -3.95
N GLN A 124 -26.18 -27.01 -3.34
CA GLN A 124 -27.61 -27.03 -3.60
C GLN A 124 -28.30 -26.54 -2.33
N ILE A 125 -29.23 -25.60 -2.46
CA ILE A 125 -30.09 -25.17 -1.35
C ILE A 125 -31.52 -25.61 -1.58
N GLU A 126 -32.22 -25.82 -0.48
CA GLU A 126 -33.68 -25.83 -0.42
C GLU A 126 -34.13 -24.71 0.49
N TYR A 127 -35.14 -23.96 0.08
CA TYR A 127 -35.71 -22.90 0.89
C TYR A 127 -37.24 -22.87 0.82
N GLU A 128 -37.83 -22.30 1.86
CA GLU A 128 -39.26 -22.21 2.07
C GLU A 128 -39.56 -20.82 2.65
N VAL A 129 -40.51 -20.09 2.06
CA VAL A 129 -40.95 -18.80 2.58
C VAL A 129 -42.28 -19.02 3.29
N VAL A 130 -42.29 -18.80 4.59
CA VAL A 130 -43.43 -19.10 5.47
C VAL A 130 -44.45 -17.96 5.39
N THR A 131 -45.24 -17.96 4.31
CA THR A 131 -46.27 -16.93 4.07
C THR A 131 -47.46 -17.48 3.29
N SER A 132 -48.62 -16.86 3.48
CA SER A 132 -49.81 -17.04 2.63
C SER A 132 -49.98 -15.91 1.61
N LYS A 133 -49.15 -14.87 1.68
CA LYS A 133 -49.13 -13.73 0.74
C LYS A 133 -48.19 -14.05 -0.43
N GLY A 134 -48.53 -13.55 -1.62
CA GLY A 134 -47.61 -13.57 -2.75
C GLY A 134 -46.32 -12.82 -2.42
N MET A 135 -45.19 -13.32 -2.93
CA MET A 135 -43.90 -12.66 -2.79
C MET A 135 -43.66 -11.74 -3.99
N LYS A 136 -43.14 -10.54 -3.73
CA LYS A 136 -42.73 -9.62 -4.80
C LYS A 136 -41.50 -10.17 -5.49
N ALA A 137 -41.51 -10.19 -6.82
CA ALA A 137 -40.33 -10.50 -7.60
C ALA A 137 -39.29 -9.37 -7.45
N LEU A 138 -38.01 -9.71 -7.42
CA LEU A 138 -36.93 -8.73 -7.49
C LEU A 138 -36.74 -8.32 -8.96
N PRO A 139 -36.93 -7.05 -9.35
CA PRO A 139 -36.55 -6.58 -10.67
C PRO A 139 -35.02 -6.65 -10.81
N VAL A 140 -34.55 -7.40 -11.80
CA VAL A 140 -33.11 -7.54 -12.09
C VAL A 140 -32.82 -7.10 -13.52
N TYR A 141 -31.95 -6.10 -13.66
CA TYR A 141 -31.38 -5.72 -14.94
C TYR A 141 -30.00 -6.38 -15.10
N LYS A 142 -29.89 -7.31 -16.05
CA LYS A 142 -28.60 -7.88 -16.47
C LYS A 142 -28.08 -7.08 -17.66
N TYR A 143 -26.76 -6.95 -17.77
CA TYR A 143 -26.13 -6.27 -18.91
C TYR A 143 -26.69 -6.77 -20.26
N HIS A 144 -27.04 -5.85 -21.16
CA HIS A 144 -27.79 -6.08 -22.40
C HIS A 144 -29.23 -6.60 -22.19
N GLY A 145 -29.83 -6.28 -21.04
CA GLY A 145 -31.21 -6.55 -20.71
C GLY A 145 -32.20 -5.60 -21.39
N ASN A 146 -33.49 -5.77 -21.10
CA ASN A 146 -34.54 -4.91 -21.61
C ASN A 146 -35.00 -3.92 -20.52
N GLU A 147 -34.63 -2.65 -20.67
CA GLU A 147 -34.96 -1.60 -19.70
C GLU A 147 -36.48 -1.40 -19.52
N THR A 148 -37.24 -1.48 -20.61
CA THR A 148 -38.69 -1.33 -20.56
C THR A 148 -39.32 -2.45 -19.72
N MET A 149 -38.87 -3.69 -19.90
CA MET A 149 -39.33 -4.82 -19.08
C MET A 149 -38.88 -4.69 -17.63
N PHE A 150 -37.65 -4.26 -17.39
CA PHE A 150 -37.11 -4.03 -16.05
C PHE A 150 -37.94 -2.99 -15.27
N PHE A 151 -38.17 -1.81 -15.84
CA PHE A 151 -38.99 -0.79 -15.20
C PHE A 151 -40.46 -1.18 -15.11
N SER A 152 -41.01 -1.84 -16.13
CA SER A 152 -42.38 -2.37 -16.07
C SER A 152 -42.56 -3.36 -14.91
N MET A 153 -41.58 -4.24 -14.67
CA MET A 153 -41.59 -5.15 -13.53
C MET A 153 -41.48 -4.38 -12.22
N TRP A 154 -40.55 -3.42 -12.11
CA TRP A 154 -40.40 -2.60 -10.90
C TRP A 154 -41.67 -1.80 -10.57
N ASP A 155 -42.34 -1.25 -11.58
CA ASP A 155 -43.60 -0.52 -11.43
C ASP A 155 -44.76 -1.46 -11.06
N THR A 156 -44.84 -2.64 -11.67
CA THR A 156 -45.95 -3.60 -11.44
C THR A 156 -45.86 -4.24 -10.05
N GLU A 157 -44.67 -4.66 -9.65
CA GLU A 157 -44.43 -5.29 -8.34
C GLU A 157 -44.43 -4.28 -7.19
N ASP A 158 -44.34 -2.98 -7.52
CA ASP A 158 -44.09 -1.91 -6.56
C ASP A 158 -42.92 -2.25 -5.62
N ALA A 159 -41.86 -2.81 -6.20
CA ALA A 159 -40.77 -3.44 -5.49
C ALA A 159 -39.93 -2.43 -4.69
N GLU A 160 -39.57 -2.78 -3.46
CA GLU A 160 -38.76 -1.97 -2.54
C GLU A 160 -37.31 -1.83 -2.99
N TYR A 161 -36.82 -2.80 -3.77
CA TYR A 161 -35.46 -2.83 -4.30
C TYR A 161 -35.43 -3.34 -5.73
N ALA A 162 -34.36 -3.01 -6.44
CA ALA A 162 -33.99 -3.62 -7.71
C ALA A 162 -32.48 -3.86 -7.76
N LEU A 163 -32.04 -4.71 -8.69
CA LEU A 163 -30.64 -5.11 -8.83
C LEU A 163 -30.13 -4.87 -10.24
N ILE A 164 -29.01 -4.18 -10.38
CA ILE A 164 -28.24 -4.12 -11.64
C ILE A 164 -27.07 -5.10 -11.53
N GLN A 165 -26.86 -5.92 -12.57
CA GLN A 165 -25.79 -6.90 -12.62
C GLN A 165 -24.87 -6.65 -13.82
N GLY A 166 -23.63 -6.26 -13.53
CA GLY A 166 -22.52 -6.19 -14.47
C GLY A 166 -21.57 -7.38 -14.34
N VAL A 167 -20.50 -7.37 -15.13
CA VAL A 167 -19.45 -8.40 -15.10
C VAL A 167 -18.53 -8.26 -13.89
N ASP A 168 -18.23 -7.03 -13.45
CA ASP A 168 -17.34 -6.75 -12.31
C ASP A 168 -18.07 -6.41 -11.01
N PHE A 169 -19.38 -6.11 -11.07
CA PHE A 169 -20.13 -5.62 -9.92
C PHE A 169 -21.61 -6.01 -9.96
N GLN A 170 -22.24 -5.93 -8.79
CA GLN A 170 -23.70 -5.90 -8.59
C GLN A 170 -24.06 -4.63 -7.82
N LEU A 171 -25.14 -3.95 -8.19
CA LEU A 171 -25.62 -2.73 -7.52
C LEU A 171 -27.06 -2.94 -7.03
N LEU A 172 -27.24 -3.01 -5.71
CA LEU A 172 -28.55 -3.10 -5.05
C LEU A 172 -29.10 -1.69 -4.82
N MET A 173 -30.24 -1.38 -5.43
CA MET A 173 -30.83 -0.05 -5.43
C MET A 173 -32.16 -0.04 -4.68
N PRO A 174 -32.37 0.88 -3.72
CA PRO A 174 -33.67 1.11 -3.12
C PRO A 174 -34.63 1.76 -4.12
N LYS A 175 -35.93 1.57 -3.89
CA LYS A 175 -37.03 2.18 -4.66
C LYS A 175 -36.93 3.70 -4.78
N LEU A 176 -36.32 4.36 -3.79
CA LEU A 176 -36.05 5.80 -3.81
C LEU A 176 -35.31 6.24 -5.08
N ASP A 177 -34.44 5.39 -5.62
CA ASP A 177 -33.63 5.68 -6.79
C ASP A 177 -34.30 5.32 -8.12
N LYS A 178 -35.49 4.72 -8.10
CA LYS A 178 -36.16 4.20 -9.32
C LYS A 178 -36.24 5.26 -10.42
N GLU A 179 -36.65 6.47 -10.07
CA GLU A 179 -36.75 7.56 -11.05
C GLU A 179 -35.41 8.21 -11.40
N LEU A 180 -34.40 8.12 -10.52
CA LEU A 180 -33.02 8.52 -10.85
C LEU A 180 -32.44 7.57 -11.91
N VAL A 181 -32.65 6.26 -11.75
CA VAL A 181 -32.19 5.24 -12.70
C VAL A 181 -32.99 5.29 -14.00
N ARG A 182 -34.30 5.60 -13.95
CA ARG A 182 -35.11 5.80 -15.16
C ARG A 182 -34.67 7.03 -15.97
N ASN A 183 -34.11 8.03 -15.30
CA ASN A 183 -33.70 9.31 -15.87
C ASN A 183 -32.22 9.62 -15.58
N LEU A 184 -31.34 8.67 -15.88
CA LEU A 184 -29.88 8.85 -15.69
C LEU A 184 -29.41 10.12 -16.40
N LYS A 185 -28.76 11.02 -15.66
CA LYS A 185 -28.32 12.31 -16.18
C LYS A 185 -27.07 12.19 -17.05
N ASP A 186 -26.14 11.36 -16.60
CA ASP A 186 -24.80 11.26 -17.21
C ASP A 186 -24.70 10.08 -18.18
N PHE A 187 -25.70 9.18 -18.19
CA PHE A 187 -25.68 7.96 -18.99
C PHE A 187 -26.96 7.85 -19.83
N PRO A 188 -26.85 7.50 -21.13
CA PRO A 188 -28.02 7.35 -21.99
C PRO A 188 -28.84 6.07 -21.72
N SER A 189 -28.30 5.12 -20.94
CA SER A 189 -28.92 3.84 -20.60
C SER A 189 -28.24 3.18 -19.40
N ILE A 190 -28.88 2.18 -18.80
CA ILE A 190 -28.30 1.30 -17.76
C ILE A 190 -27.11 0.53 -18.33
N ASP A 191 -27.14 0.13 -19.61
CA ASP A 191 -25.99 -0.50 -20.27
C ASP A 191 -24.77 0.43 -20.33
N ALA A 192 -24.98 1.73 -20.58
CA ALA A 192 -23.90 2.71 -20.57
C ALA A 192 -23.33 2.92 -19.15
N LEU A 193 -24.18 2.91 -18.12
CA LEU A 193 -23.77 2.93 -16.71
C LEU A 193 -22.92 1.70 -16.34
N ILE A 194 -23.33 0.50 -16.75
CA ILE A 194 -22.57 -0.74 -16.54
C ILE A 194 -21.22 -0.67 -17.28
N GLY A 195 -21.23 -0.21 -18.54
CA GLY A 195 -20.02 -0.05 -19.34
C GLY A 195 -19.03 0.95 -18.72
N TYR A 196 -19.54 2.03 -18.12
CA TYR A 196 -18.72 3.01 -17.39
C TYR A 196 -18.02 2.38 -16.18
N HIS A 197 -18.74 1.63 -15.35
CA HIS A 197 -18.15 0.93 -14.21
C HIS A 197 -17.16 -0.15 -14.65
N HIS A 198 -17.49 -0.92 -15.69
CA HIS A 198 -16.58 -1.88 -16.28
C HIS A 198 -15.26 -1.21 -16.72
N GLY A 199 -15.33 -0.02 -17.32
CA GLY A 199 -14.15 0.76 -17.67
C GLY A 199 -13.29 1.16 -16.47
N ILE A 200 -13.91 1.53 -15.34
CA ILE A 200 -13.19 1.82 -14.09
C ILE A 200 -12.47 0.56 -13.59
N PHE A 201 -13.18 -0.55 -13.46
CA PHE A 201 -12.59 -1.82 -13.03
C PHE A 201 -11.48 -2.28 -13.98
N ALA A 202 -11.68 -2.17 -15.29
CA ALA A 202 -10.67 -2.52 -16.29
C ALA A 202 -9.40 -1.67 -16.15
N LEU A 203 -9.54 -0.35 -15.97
CA LEU A 203 -8.38 0.54 -15.73
C LEU A 203 -7.67 0.14 -14.43
N PHE A 204 -8.40 -0.03 -13.33
CA PHE A 204 -7.79 -0.34 -12.04
C PHE A 204 -7.12 -1.72 -12.06
N ASN A 205 -7.71 -2.69 -12.75
CA ASN A 205 -7.10 -3.99 -12.99
C ASN A 205 -5.79 -3.85 -13.78
N GLY A 206 -5.77 -3.00 -14.81
CA GLY A 206 -4.57 -2.69 -15.59
C GLY A 206 -3.47 -2.05 -14.74
N ILE A 207 -3.81 -1.04 -13.93
CA ILE A 207 -2.88 -0.38 -13.00
C ILE A 207 -2.27 -1.40 -12.04
N ALA A 208 -3.09 -2.27 -11.46
CA ALA A 208 -2.65 -3.32 -10.53
C ALA A 208 -1.99 -4.54 -11.22
N GLY A 209 -1.85 -4.53 -12.54
CA GLY A 209 -1.10 -5.54 -13.29
C GLY A 209 -1.79 -6.89 -13.44
N PHE A 210 -3.14 -6.93 -13.46
CA PHE A 210 -3.91 -8.14 -13.79
C PHE A 210 -3.99 -8.35 -15.31
N ASP A 211 -2.84 -8.61 -15.92
CA ASP A 211 -2.66 -8.74 -17.38
C ASP A 211 -2.55 -10.20 -17.86
N GLY A 212 -2.59 -11.17 -16.94
CA GLY A 212 -2.45 -12.59 -17.24
C GLY A 212 -1.04 -13.03 -17.65
N SER A 213 -0.01 -12.19 -17.47
CA SER A 213 1.40 -12.49 -17.80
C SER A 213 1.99 -13.65 -16.99
N ALA A 214 1.41 -13.97 -15.83
CA ALA A 214 1.77 -15.07 -14.94
C ALA A 214 0.51 -15.57 -14.19
N PRO A 215 0.52 -16.78 -13.59
CA PRO A 215 -0.59 -17.28 -12.78
C PRO A 215 -1.05 -16.29 -11.70
N GLU A 216 -0.11 -15.63 -11.02
CA GLU A 216 -0.34 -14.62 -9.98
C GLU A 216 -0.81 -13.26 -10.51
N ASN A 217 -0.85 -13.07 -11.84
CA ASN A 217 -1.34 -11.86 -12.50
C ASN A 217 -2.69 -12.08 -13.20
N GLN A 218 -3.37 -13.19 -12.93
CA GLN A 218 -4.76 -13.39 -13.35
C GLN A 218 -5.71 -12.56 -12.48
N ASN A 219 -6.78 -12.04 -13.08
CA ASN A 219 -7.83 -11.37 -12.32
C ASN A 219 -8.72 -12.40 -11.60
N GLY A 220 -9.33 -11.99 -10.49
CA GLY A 220 -10.35 -12.79 -9.80
C GLY A 220 -11.69 -12.76 -10.53
N ALA A 221 -12.50 -13.81 -10.35
CA ALA A 221 -13.86 -13.90 -10.90
C ALA A 221 -14.93 -13.25 -10.00
N ASN A 222 -14.56 -12.85 -8.79
CA ASN A 222 -15.47 -12.27 -7.81
C ASN A 222 -15.83 -10.81 -8.20
N ARG A 223 -17.11 -10.47 -8.05
CA ARG A 223 -17.63 -9.12 -8.29
C ARG A 223 -17.70 -8.30 -7.01
N TYR A 224 -17.67 -6.98 -7.17
CA TYR A 224 -17.98 -6.03 -6.10
C TYR A 224 -19.49 -5.98 -5.85
N PHE A 225 -19.90 -5.69 -4.62
CA PHE A 225 -21.29 -5.48 -4.25
C PHE A 225 -21.46 -4.04 -3.79
N LEU A 226 -22.13 -3.25 -4.61
CA LEU A 226 -22.36 -1.82 -4.40
C LEU A 226 -23.77 -1.62 -3.85
N LYS A 227 -23.92 -0.74 -2.86
CA LYS A 227 -25.23 -0.41 -2.28
C LYS A 227 -25.23 0.96 -1.61
N ALA A 228 -26.41 1.36 -1.14
CA ALA A 228 -26.62 2.42 -0.17
C ALA A 228 -26.54 1.86 1.27
N ASP A 229 -26.12 2.68 2.23
CA ASP A 229 -26.13 2.37 3.66
C ASP A 229 -26.45 3.63 4.49
N ASP A 230 -27.73 3.86 4.82
CA ASP A 230 -28.19 5.04 5.59
C ASP A 230 -27.48 5.18 6.96
N SER A 231 -26.99 4.07 7.52
CA SER A 231 -26.21 4.06 8.75
C SER A 231 -24.72 3.79 8.52
N GLY A 232 -24.23 4.09 7.31
CA GLY A 232 -22.85 3.96 6.87
C GLY A 232 -21.86 4.79 7.70
N ALA A 233 -20.58 4.42 7.61
CA ALA A 233 -19.50 5.20 8.20
C ALA A 233 -18.99 6.24 7.19
N GLY A 234 -18.57 7.41 7.65
CA GLY A 234 -18.08 8.47 6.74
C GLY A 234 -19.12 8.89 5.70
N ALA A 235 -18.67 9.44 4.57
CA ALA A 235 -19.54 9.76 3.43
C ALA A 235 -19.81 8.53 2.54
N ALA A 236 -18.84 7.63 2.47
CA ALA A 236 -18.91 6.31 1.86
C ALA A 236 -17.82 5.43 2.47
N TYR A 237 -17.85 4.13 2.19
CA TYR A 237 -16.83 3.20 2.64
C TYR A 237 -16.72 1.95 1.77
N TYR A 238 -15.51 1.43 1.66
CA TYR A 238 -15.20 0.07 1.25
C TYR A 238 -15.15 -0.85 2.48
N GLY A 239 -16.06 -1.81 2.54
CA GLY A 239 -16.13 -2.81 3.60
C GLY A 239 -15.71 -4.20 3.13
N GLY A 240 -15.51 -5.11 4.09
CA GLY A 240 -15.16 -6.50 3.78
C GLY A 240 -16.24 -7.27 3.01
N ASP A 241 -17.51 -6.86 3.16
CA ASP A 241 -18.68 -7.56 2.62
C ASP A 241 -19.39 -6.81 1.47
N TRP A 242 -19.17 -5.51 1.33
CA TRP A 242 -19.71 -4.65 0.27
C TRP A 242 -19.01 -3.29 0.28
N THR A 243 -19.24 -2.50 -0.77
CA THR A 243 -18.89 -1.09 -0.83
C THR A 243 -20.18 -0.27 -0.81
N ALA A 244 -20.26 0.75 0.03
CA ALA A 244 -21.49 1.52 0.20
C ALA A 244 -21.24 3.01 0.36
N ASN A 245 -22.18 3.82 -0.13
CA ASN A 245 -22.27 5.23 0.23
C ASN A 245 -23.19 5.41 1.44
N SER A 246 -22.84 6.32 2.34
CA SER A 246 -23.46 6.45 3.67
C SER A 246 -24.72 7.32 3.64
N GLU A 247 -25.63 7.00 2.72
CA GLU A 247 -26.89 7.69 2.45
C GLU A 247 -27.96 6.63 2.11
N PRO A 248 -29.26 6.93 2.18
CA PRO A 248 -30.32 5.97 1.88
C PRO A 248 -30.52 5.75 0.36
N THR A 249 -29.70 6.36 -0.49
CA THR A 249 -29.79 6.41 -1.96
C THR A 249 -28.50 5.90 -2.58
N THR A 250 -28.54 5.35 -3.79
CA THR A 250 -27.37 4.90 -4.58
C THR A 250 -26.84 5.95 -5.57
N ASP A 251 -27.33 7.19 -5.49
CA ASP A 251 -27.01 8.30 -6.42
C ASP A 251 -25.51 8.49 -6.68
N MET A 252 -24.65 8.22 -5.69
CA MET A 252 -23.20 8.28 -5.84
C MET A 252 -22.68 7.38 -6.98
N TRP A 253 -23.25 6.19 -7.13
CA TRP A 253 -22.90 5.18 -8.12
C TRP A 253 -23.53 5.44 -9.49
N LEU A 254 -24.46 6.40 -9.60
CA LEU A 254 -25.22 6.68 -10.83
C LEU A 254 -24.66 7.88 -11.61
N LYS A 255 -23.50 8.41 -11.21
CA LYS A 255 -22.90 9.63 -11.75
C LYS A 255 -21.52 9.38 -12.35
N GLU A 256 -21.23 10.06 -13.45
CA GLU A 256 -19.86 10.17 -13.92
C GLU A 256 -19.01 10.99 -12.93
N LEU A 257 -17.70 10.74 -12.90
CA LEU A 257 -16.72 11.55 -12.16
C LEU A 257 -16.89 11.63 -10.64
N SER A 258 -17.77 10.83 -10.05
CA SER A 258 -17.88 10.71 -8.60
C SER A 258 -16.53 10.30 -7.99
N TRP A 259 -15.82 11.23 -7.35
CA TRP A 259 -14.55 10.94 -6.69
C TRP A 259 -14.73 9.83 -5.65
N ALA A 260 -15.83 9.87 -4.89
CA ALA A 260 -16.17 8.83 -3.93
C ALA A 260 -16.32 7.45 -4.59
N THR A 261 -16.93 7.34 -5.78
CA THR A 261 -16.97 6.05 -6.51
C THR A 261 -15.57 5.54 -6.83
N LEU A 262 -14.69 6.39 -7.36
CA LEU A 262 -13.31 6.01 -7.69
C LEU A 262 -12.52 5.61 -6.45
N HIS A 263 -12.62 6.42 -5.39
CA HIS A 263 -11.94 6.24 -4.11
C HIS A 263 -12.34 4.94 -3.42
N GLU A 264 -13.64 4.68 -3.28
CA GLU A 264 -14.14 3.50 -2.57
C GLU A 264 -13.90 2.19 -3.34
N ILE A 265 -13.98 2.20 -4.67
CA ILE A 265 -13.59 1.02 -5.46
C ILE A 265 -12.10 0.74 -5.30
N ALA A 266 -11.27 1.81 -5.29
CA ALA A 266 -9.82 1.70 -5.22
C ALA A 266 -9.29 1.15 -3.89
N HIS A 267 -10.03 1.29 -2.78
CA HIS A 267 -9.65 0.67 -1.51
C HIS A 267 -9.48 -0.86 -1.62
N GLY A 268 -10.27 -1.52 -2.46
CA GLY A 268 -10.08 -2.96 -2.71
C GLY A 268 -8.76 -3.31 -3.42
N TYR A 269 -8.07 -2.33 -4.01
CA TYR A 269 -6.78 -2.51 -4.68
C TYR A 269 -5.57 -2.17 -3.81
N GLN A 270 -5.76 -1.77 -2.56
CA GLN A 270 -4.65 -1.62 -1.63
C GLN A 270 -4.03 -2.97 -1.32
N ALA A 271 -2.71 -3.06 -1.37
CA ALA A 271 -1.94 -4.28 -1.16
C ALA A 271 -1.23 -4.25 0.19
N GLY A 272 -0.63 -5.36 0.60
CA GLY A 272 0.02 -5.48 1.91
C GLY A 272 1.25 -4.58 2.10
N PHE A 273 1.81 -4.00 1.03
CA PHE A 273 2.85 -2.98 1.13
C PHE A 273 2.31 -1.61 1.53
N ASP A 274 1.00 -1.37 1.40
CA ASP A 274 0.39 -0.10 1.78
C ASP A 274 0.47 0.10 3.29
N GLY A 275 0.85 1.31 3.70
CA GLY A 275 1.07 1.63 5.10
C GLY A 275 2.38 1.09 5.68
N GLN A 276 3.19 0.31 4.96
CA GLN A 276 4.45 -0.24 5.51
C GLN A 276 5.59 0.78 5.39
N ASP A 277 6.13 1.25 6.53
CA ASP A 277 7.10 2.36 6.70
C ASP A 277 6.65 3.73 6.16
N MET A 278 5.50 3.79 5.51
CA MET A 278 4.98 4.97 4.85
C MET A 278 3.46 4.88 4.87
N TYR A 279 2.79 5.75 5.61
CA TYR A 279 1.33 5.75 5.66
C TYR A 279 0.72 6.01 4.27
N THR A 280 -0.11 5.10 3.78
CA THR A 280 -0.82 5.25 2.50
C THR A 280 -2.29 4.82 2.53
N GLY A 281 -2.87 4.60 3.70
CA GLY A 281 -4.22 4.03 3.86
C GLY A 281 -5.33 4.82 3.15
N GLU A 282 -5.25 6.15 3.16
CA GLU A 282 -6.19 7.04 2.45
C GLU A 282 -5.51 7.79 1.28
N VAL A 283 -4.40 7.23 0.78
CA VAL A 283 -3.51 7.90 -0.18
C VAL A 283 -3.25 7.05 -1.41
N SER A 284 -2.77 5.81 -1.26
CA SER A 284 -2.36 5.00 -2.42
C SER A 284 -3.53 4.56 -3.30
N ASN A 285 -4.68 4.26 -2.69
CA ASN A 285 -5.92 4.00 -3.43
C ASN A 285 -6.29 5.20 -4.34
N ASN A 286 -5.99 6.42 -3.91
CA ASN A 286 -6.28 7.62 -4.71
C ASN A 286 -5.41 7.75 -5.97
N LEU A 287 -4.28 7.05 -6.08
CA LEU A 287 -3.50 7.03 -7.32
C LEU A 287 -4.29 6.47 -8.51
N PHE A 288 -5.21 5.53 -8.24
CA PHE A 288 -6.10 4.97 -9.26
C PHE A 288 -7.11 6.01 -9.75
N GLY A 289 -7.74 6.74 -8.82
CA GLY A 289 -8.66 7.83 -9.14
C GLY A 289 -7.99 9.00 -9.86
N VAL A 290 -6.79 9.38 -9.43
CA VAL A 290 -5.98 10.41 -10.11
C VAL A 290 -5.67 9.96 -11.53
N GLN A 291 -5.16 8.75 -11.73
CA GLN A 291 -4.86 8.25 -13.07
C GLN A 291 -6.11 8.24 -13.97
N TYR A 292 -7.25 7.80 -13.45
CA TYR A 292 -8.52 7.86 -14.19
C TYR A 292 -8.87 9.29 -14.64
N GLN A 293 -8.79 10.27 -13.72
CA GLN A 293 -9.12 11.67 -14.04
C GLN A 293 -8.17 12.24 -15.10
N TYR A 294 -6.86 12.02 -14.98
CA TYR A 294 -5.90 12.58 -15.93
C TYR A 294 -5.87 11.85 -17.28
N GLU A 295 -6.10 10.54 -17.34
CA GLU A 295 -6.24 9.83 -18.62
C GLU A 295 -7.48 10.25 -19.39
N LYS A 296 -8.61 10.47 -18.68
CA LYS A 296 -9.88 10.85 -19.33
C LYS A 296 -9.94 12.34 -19.71
N TYR A 297 -9.37 13.24 -18.90
CA TYR A 297 -9.55 14.69 -19.07
C TYR A 297 -8.26 15.46 -19.37
N GLY A 298 -7.10 14.79 -19.38
CA GLY A 298 -5.81 15.46 -19.52
C GLY A 298 -5.62 16.52 -18.44
N LYS A 299 -5.00 17.64 -18.81
CA LYS A 299 -4.71 18.76 -17.88
C LYS A 299 -5.96 19.45 -17.30
N LYS A 300 -7.15 19.26 -17.89
CA LYS A 300 -8.40 19.77 -17.29
C LYS A 300 -8.69 19.12 -15.94
N ALA A 301 -8.08 17.97 -15.64
CA ALA A 301 -8.15 17.36 -14.32
C ALA A 301 -7.59 18.25 -13.20
N ASP A 302 -6.73 19.24 -13.50
CA ASP A 302 -6.32 20.25 -12.52
C ASP A 302 -7.52 21.08 -12.02
N ASP A 303 -8.47 21.37 -12.90
CA ASP A 303 -9.62 22.23 -12.63
C ASP A 303 -10.80 21.49 -11.97
N ILE A 304 -10.98 20.20 -12.31
CA ILE A 304 -12.15 19.41 -11.90
C ILE A 304 -11.81 18.24 -10.98
N GLY A 305 -10.53 17.89 -10.87
CA GLY A 305 -10.06 16.70 -10.17
C GLY A 305 -9.80 16.93 -8.69
N TRP A 306 -9.70 15.83 -7.95
CA TRP A 306 -9.51 15.87 -6.50
C TRP A 306 -8.10 16.27 -6.09
N LEU A 307 -7.10 15.90 -6.90
CA LEU A 307 -5.66 16.09 -6.60
C LEU A 307 -5.35 17.54 -6.21
N PHE A 308 -5.88 18.50 -6.96
CA PHE A 308 -5.70 19.94 -6.73
C PHE A 308 -6.96 20.62 -6.21
N ASN A 309 -7.77 19.89 -5.44
CA ASN A 309 -8.92 20.39 -4.70
C ASN A 309 -9.91 21.19 -5.59
N LEU A 310 -10.29 20.59 -6.73
CA LEU A 310 -11.30 21.14 -7.66
C LEU A 310 -10.93 22.55 -8.16
N GLY A 311 -9.72 22.68 -8.75
CA GLY A 311 -9.25 23.93 -9.36
C GLY A 311 -8.51 24.89 -8.42
N LYS A 312 -8.13 24.44 -7.23
CA LYS A 312 -7.39 25.24 -6.22
C LYS A 312 -5.91 24.88 -6.16
N LYS A 313 -5.32 24.58 -7.31
CA LYS A 313 -3.93 24.13 -7.44
C LYS A 313 -2.94 25.06 -6.74
N GLU A 314 -3.02 26.36 -6.99
CA GLU A 314 -2.10 27.35 -6.40
C GLU A 314 -2.14 27.34 -4.86
N GLU A 315 -3.33 27.25 -4.25
CA GLU A 315 -3.49 27.17 -2.79
C GLU A 315 -2.83 25.90 -2.23
N VAL A 316 -3.08 24.75 -2.87
CA VAL A 316 -2.53 23.46 -2.45
C VAL A 316 -1.01 23.42 -2.61
N GLU A 317 -0.48 23.91 -3.73
CA GLU A 317 0.96 23.92 -3.98
C GLU A 317 1.73 24.88 -3.08
N ASN A 318 1.17 26.05 -2.78
CA ASN A 318 1.81 27.01 -1.86
C ASN A 318 1.86 26.43 -0.44
N LYS A 319 0.77 25.82 0.03
CA LYS A 319 0.74 25.17 1.35
C LYS A 319 1.74 24.02 1.44
N LEU A 320 1.85 23.20 0.39
CA LEU A 320 2.82 22.11 0.34
C LEU A 320 4.27 22.63 0.30
N TYR A 321 4.51 23.73 -0.42
CA TYR A 321 5.81 24.42 -0.44
C TYR A 321 6.19 24.97 0.92
N ASP A 322 5.28 25.64 1.62
CA ASP A 322 5.53 26.17 2.97
C ASP A 322 5.99 25.06 3.90
N LYS A 323 5.23 23.96 3.99
CA LYS A 323 5.56 22.81 4.84
C LYS A 323 6.92 22.19 4.48
N LEU A 324 7.06 21.69 3.26
CA LEU A 324 8.22 20.86 2.91
C LEU A 324 9.51 21.66 2.69
N ILE A 325 9.41 22.91 2.27
CA ILE A 325 10.58 23.72 1.88
C ILE A 325 10.92 24.78 2.92
N ARG A 326 9.92 25.43 3.54
CA ARG A 326 10.16 26.50 4.51
C ARG A 326 10.22 25.96 5.94
N ASP A 327 9.32 25.05 6.30
CA ASP A 327 9.21 24.53 7.67
C ASP A 327 10.08 23.30 7.90
N GLY A 328 10.48 22.60 6.82
CA GLY A 328 11.32 21.40 6.89
C GLY A 328 10.55 20.13 7.24
N ASP A 329 9.22 20.15 7.06
CA ASP A 329 8.33 19.01 7.23
C ASP A 329 8.69 17.87 6.28
N THR A 330 8.29 16.65 6.66
CA THR A 330 8.48 15.42 5.89
C THR A 330 7.17 14.90 5.30
N TYR A 331 7.22 13.74 4.64
CA TYR A 331 6.03 13.04 4.15
C TYR A 331 4.97 12.81 5.25
N HIS A 332 5.39 12.56 6.49
CA HIS A 332 4.47 12.21 7.58
C HIS A 332 3.75 13.42 8.19
N ASP A 333 4.25 14.63 7.94
CA ASP A 333 3.73 15.88 8.52
C ASP A 333 2.68 16.57 7.62
N VAL A 334 2.62 16.16 6.34
CA VAL A 334 1.69 16.70 5.36
C VAL A 334 0.35 15.93 5.34
N ASP A 335 -0.72 16.58 4.87
CA ASP A 335 -2.05 15.97 4.85
C ASP A 335 -2.23 14.94 3.72
N VAL A 336 -3.33 14.18 3.74
CA VAL A 336 -3.56 13.08 2.78
C VAL A 336 -3.55 13.53 1.30
N ARG A 337 -3.95 14.77 0.99
CA ARG A 337 -3.93 15.29 -0.39
C ARG A 337 -2.52 15.67 -0.79
N GLU A 338 -1.81 16.31 0.11
CA GLU A 338 -0.40 16.66 -0.07
C GLU A 338 0.47 15.40 -0.23
N GLN A 339 0.23 14.36 0.57
CA GLN A 339 0.83 13.03 0.41
C GLN A 339 0.54 12.45 -0.98
N LEU A 340 -0.73 12.50 -1.43
CA LEU A 340 -1.12 12.01 -2.75
C LEU A 340 -0.39 12.74 -3.89
N ILE A 341 -0.16 14.06 -3.78
CA ILE A 341 0.64 14.81 -4.76
C ILE A 341 2.05 14.21 -4.83
N LEU A 342 2.72 14.01 -3.70
CA LEU A 342 4.06 13.43 -3.67
C LEU A 342 4.10 12.04 -4.33
N LEU A 343 3.20 11.11 -3.96
CA LEU A 343 3.15 9.77 -4.58
C LEU A 343 2.87 9.84 -6.08
N THR A 344 2.01 10.78 -6.50
CA THR A 344 1.68 11.00 -7.90
C THR A 344 2.94 11.42 -8.69
N MET A 345 3.77 12.31 -8.13
CA MET A 345 5.02 12.75 -8.77
C MET A 345 6.04 11.61 -8.86
N PHE A 346 6.18 10.82 -7.79
CA PHE A 346 7.01 9.61 -7.82
C PHE A 346 6.58 8.62 -8.91
N LYS A 347 5.27 8.31 -8.98
CA LYS A 347 4.71 7.41 -9.99
C LYS A 347 4.85 7.97 -11.40
N GLN A 348 4.58 9.26 -11.61
CA GLN A 348 4.67 9.89 -12.94
C GLN A 348 6.11 9.85 -13.46
N LYS A 349 7.10 10.19 -12.64
CA LYS A 349 8.52 10.13 -13.02
C LYS A 349 9.00 8.72 -13.31
N ALA A 350 8.53 7.74 -12.53
CA ALA A 350 8.87 6.34 -12.75
C ALA A 350 8.16 5.72 -13.97
N GLY A 351 7.01 6.27 -14.36
CA GLY A 351 6.12 5.74 -15.38
C GLY A 351 5.13 4.71 -14.85
N ASN A 352 3.97 4.60 -15.51
CA ASN A 352 2.88 3.70 -15.11
C ASN A 352 3.32 2.24 -15.01
N ASP A 353 4.14 1.77 -15.96
CA ASP A 353 4.67 0.39 -15.96
C ASP A 353 5.46 0.06 -14.69
N SER A 354 6.18 1.03 -14.12
CA SER A 354 6.95 0.84 -12.89
C SER A 354 6.02 0.62 -11.69
N PHE A 355 4.90 1.35 -11.62
CA PHE A 355 3.91 1.17 -10.57
C PHE A 355 3.16 -0.16 -10.71
N THR A 356 2.81 -0.54 -11.95
CA THR A 356 2.25 -1.87 -12.24
C THR A 356 3.19 -2.99 -11.82
N LYS A 357 4.50 -2.83 -12.06
CA LYS A 357 5.52 -3.81 -11.62
C LYS A 357 5.62 -3.94 -10.10
N ILE A 358 5.38 -2.88 -9.32
CA ILE A 358 5.31 -2.99 -7.84
C ILE A 358 4.26 -4.04 -7.45
N TYR A 359 3.05 -3.94 -8.01
CA TYR A 359 1.98 -4.91 -7.74
C TYR A 359 2.35 -6.33 -8.18
N GLN A 360 2.87 -6.50 -9.39
CA GLN A 360 3.22 -7.81 -9.93
C GLN A 360 4.33 -8.49 -9.14
N GLU A 361 5.43 -7.77 -8.85
CA GLU A 361 6.53 -8.33 -8.07
C GLU A 361 6.14 -8.60 -6.63
N TYR A 362 5.44 -7.67 -5.98
CA TYR A 362 4.98 -7.86 -4.60
C TYR A 362 4.06 -9.06 -4.50
N ARG A 363 3.10 -9.19 -5.41
CA ARG A 363 2.18 -10.34 -5.43
C ARG A 363 2.91 -11.65 -5.68
N LYS A 364 3.92 -11.68 -6.54
CA LYS A 364 4.79 -12.86 -6.72
C LYS A 364 5.52 -13.25 -5.44
N MET A 365 6.06 -12.27 -4.71
CA MET A 365 6.76 -12.49 -3.42
C MET A 365 5.79 -12.95 -2.33
N ALA A 366 4.63 -12.32 -2.23
CA ALA A 366 3.58 -12.62 -1.25
C ALA A 366 3.01 -14.04 -1.37
N ASN A 367 3.22 -14.70 -2.51
CA ASN A 367 2.80 -16.08 -2.75
C ASN A 367 3.92 -17.11 -2.51
N GLN A 368 5.06 -16.71 -1.95
CA GLN A 368 6.11 -17.62 -1.48
C GLN A 368 5.87 -18.03 -0.02
N SER A 369 6.31 -19.23 0.36
CA SER A 369 6.06 -19.79 1.70
C SER A 369 6.80 -19.09 2.83
N ASP A 370 7.90 -18.40 2.53
CA ASP A 370 8.77 -17.69 3.48
C ASP A 370 8.52 -16.17 3.49
N PHE A 371 7.44 -15.71 2.86
CA PHE A 371 7.11 -14.29 2.76
C PHE A 371 6.84 -13.63 4.12
N LYS A 372 7.38 -12.42 4.27
CA LYS A 372 7.21 -11.54 5.43
C LYS A 372 6.93 -10.14 4.90
N ASP A 373 5.73 -9.64 5.11
CA ASP A 373 5.27 -8.32 4.64
C ASP A 373 6.17 -7.18 5.12
N TRP A 374 6.59 -7.20 6.39
CA TRP A 374 7.48 -6.19 6.96
C TRP A 374 8.89 -6.14 6.34
N GLU A 375 9.28 -7.12 5.49
CA GLU A 375 10.55 -7.05 4.74
C GLU A 375 10.43 -6.29 3.40
N TYR A 376 9.21 -5.92 2.98
CA TYR A 376 8.93 -5.33 1.67
C TYR A 376 8.16 -4.01 1.79
N THR A 377 8.79 -3.01 2.40
CA THR A 377 8.14 -1.72 2.64
C THR A 377 8.03 -0.88 1.37
N LEU A 378 6.98 -0.06 1.27
CA LEU A 378 6.67 0.69 0.05
C LEU A 378 7.82 1.60 -0.42
N PRO A 379 8.50 2.39 0.45
CA PRO A 379 9.64 3.19 0.03
C PRO A 379 10.76 2.36 -0.61
N ASN A 380 11.02 1.16 -0.08
CA ASN A 380 12.04 0.24 -0.61
C ASN A 380 11.63 -0.38 -1.94
N LEU A 381 10.35 -0.75 -2.09
CA LEU A 381 9.80 -1.22 -3.37
C LEU A 381 9.87 -0.13 -4.43
N MET A 382 9.49 1.11 -4.08
CA MET A 382 9.62 2.27 -4.97
C MET A 382 11.08 2.49 -5.36
N ASN A 383 12.02 2.56 -4.40
CA ASN A 383 13.42 2.80 -4.71
C ASN A 383 14.00 1.71 -5.63
N ARG A 384 13.67 0.44 -5.39
CA ARG A 384 14.14 -0.67 -6.22
C ARG A 384 13.50 -0.65 -7.60
N ILE A 385 12.18 -0.78 -7.66
CA ILE A 385 11.45 -1.05 -8.90
C ILE A 385 11.42 0.19 -9.79
N TYR A 386 11.22 1.38 -9.23
CA TYR A 386 11.24 2.61 -10.04
C TYR A 386 12.63 2.84 -10.62
N SER A 387 13.68 2.69 -9.81
CA SER A 387 15.04 2.93 -10.29
C SER A 387 15.51 1.90 -11.30
N GLU A 388 15.24 0.61 -11.05
CA GLU A 388 15.65 -0.46 -11.97
C GLU A 388 14.89 -0.41 -13.29
N ASN A 389 13.62 0.00 -13.29
CA ASN A 389 12.81 0.06 -14.50
C ASN A 389 13.04 1.34 -15.33
N SER A 390 13.13 2.50 -14.68
CA SER A 390 13.32 3.79 -15.37
C SER A 390 14.78 4.15 -15.62
N LYS A 391 15.72 3.44 -14.98
CA LYS A 391 17.17 3.74 -14.99
C LYS A 391 17.51 5.11 -14.40
N GLN A 392 16.75 5.54 -13.40
CA GLN A 392 16.94 6.80 -12.66
C GLN A 392 17.07 6.49 -11.17
N ASP A 393 17.80 7.30 -10.40
CA ASP A 393 17.98 7.05 -8.97
C ASP A 393 16.96 7.85 -8.12
N PHE A 394 15.99 7.13 -7.56
CA PHE A 394 14.95 7.71 -6.70
C PHE A 394 15.38 7.89 -5.24
N SER A 395 16.56 7.41 -4.86
CA SER A 395 17.01 7.40 -3.46
C SER A 395 17.03 8.81 -2.86
N ALA A 396 17.55 9.79 -3.60
CA ALA A 396 17.64 11.16 -3.12
C ALA A 396 16.26 11.77 -2.84
N ALA A 397 15.34 11.67 -3.80
CA ALA A 397 13.97 12.19 -3.67
C ALA A 397 13.20 11.53 -2.52
N LEU A 398 13.31 10.20 -2.35
CA LEU A 398 12.64 9.48 -1.27
C LEU A 398 13.21 9.88 0.11
N LYS A 399 14.54 9.93 0.26
CA LYS A 399 15.20 10.37 1.51
C LYS A 399 14.88 11.83 1.83
N LYS A 400 14.79 12.70 0.83
CA LYS A 400 14.42 14.11 0.98
C LYS A 400 13.02 14.31 1.58
N ARG A 401 12.16 13.28 1.52
CA ARG A 401 10.83 13.26 2.14
C ARG A 401 10.80 12.57 3.50
N GLY A 402 11.96 12.27 4.09
CA GLY A 402 12.08 11.63 5.41
C GLY A 402 11.81 10.12 5.40
N LEU A 403 11.77 9.48 4.23
CA LEU A 403 11.48 8.05 4.12
C LEU A 403 12.73 7.20 4.33
N TYR A 404 12.59 6.14 5.13
CA TYR A 404 13.66 5.18 5.40
C TYR A 404 13.86 4.22 4.22
N LEU A 405 15.12 3.99 3.82
CA LEU A 405 15.49 3.14 2.68
C LEU A 405 16.63 2.17 3.06
N ASP A 406 16.65 1.01 2.41
CA ASP A 406 17.83 0.16 2.36
C ASP A 406 18.93 0.81 1.52
N GLU A 407 20.02 1.16 2.20
CA GLU A 407 21.23 1.72 1.56
C GLU A 407 21.81 0.82 0.46
N PHE A 408 21.58 -0.50 0.49
CA PHE A 408 22.13 -1.38 -0.53
C PHE A 408 21.53 -1.12 -1.92
N GLN A 409 20.21 -0.87 -2.00
CA GLN A 409 19.59 -0.52 -3.28
C GLN A 409 20.02 0.88 -3.74
N ALA A 410 20.14 1.84 -2.82
CA ALA A 410 20.64 3.18 -3.17
C ALA A 410 22.09 3.13 -3.70
N GLU A 411 22.94 2.30 -3.11
CA GLU A 411 24.30 2.05 -3.62
C GLU A 411 24.25 1.43 -5.02
N LYS A 412 23.42 0.40 -5.25
CA LYS A 412 23.23 -0.19 -6.59
C LYS A 412 22.86 0.87 -7.63
N ASN A 413 21.96 1.81 -7.31
CA ASN A 413 21.57 2.87 -8.23
C ASN A 413 22.76 3.78 -8.60
N ARG A 414 23.53 4.24 -7.59
CA ARG A 414 24.73 5.07 -7.80
C ARG A 414 25.79 4.35 -8.62
N VAL A 415 26.05 3.07 -8.32
CA VAL A 415 27.04 2.24 -9.04
C VAL A 415 26.63 1.98 -10.47
N ALA A 416 25.33 1.81 -10.73
CA ALA A 416 24.80 1.70 -12.08
C ALA A 416 24.89 3.03 -12.87
N GLY A 417 25.24 4.14 -12.21
CA GLY A 417 25.37 5.45 -12.82
C GLY A 417 24.03 6.07 -13.21
N TYR A 418 22.94 5.66 -12.56
CA TYR A 418 21.62 6.24 -12.82
C TYR A 418 21.59 7.72 -12.39
N PRO A 419 21.10 8.65 -13.23
CA PRO A 419 20.92 10.05 -12.82
C PRO A 419 19.89 10.13 -11.69
N ALA A 420 20.23 10.85 -10.63
CA ALA A 420 19.33 11.06 -9.51
C ALA A 420 18.21 12.03 -9.89
N VAL A 421 17.04 11.82 -9.30
CA VAL A 421 15.88 12.70 -9.46
C VAL A 421 15.61 13.50 -8.19
N ALA A 422 15.10 14.71 -8.35
CA ALA A 422 14.65 15.57 -7.26
C ALA A 422 13.43 16.39 -7.68
N SER A 423 12.62 16.84 -6.72
CA SER A 423 11.51 17.74 -7.02
C SER A 423 12.04 19.10 -7.48
N LEU A 424 11.35 19.75 -8.43
CA LEU A 424 11.67 21.14 -8.82
C LEU A 424 11.86 22.06 -7.61
N ALA A 425 10.98 21.98 -6.61
CA ALA A 425 11.04 22.78 -5.39
C ALA A 425 12.33 22.58 -4.56
N ASP A 426 13.02 21.44 -4.69
CA ASP A 426 14.27 21.17 -3.96
C ASP A 426 15.50 21.73 -4.68
N ILE A 427 15.43 22.00 -5.99
CA ILE A 427 16.58 22.34 -6.85
C ILE A 427 16.39 23.61 -7.68
N VAL A 428 15.21 24.23 -7.65
CA VAL A 428 14.91 25.50 -8.32
C VAL A 428 14.43 26.51 -7.29
N SER A 429 15.02 27.70 -7.29
CA SER A 429 14.63 28.81 -6.42
C SER A 429 13.17 29.22 -6.68
N GLU A 430 12.48 29.72 -5.64
CA GLU A 430 11.04 29.96 -5.69
C GLU A 430 10.60 30.86 -6.86
N ASN A 431 11.39 31.89 -7.15
CA ASN A 431 11.14 32.85 -8.23
C ASN A 431 11.31 32.26 -9.64
N GLU A 432 12.03 31.14 -9.80
CA GLU A 432 12.24 30.46 -11.08
C GLU A 432 11.30 29.26 -11.28
N LEU A 433 10.54 28.85 -10.26
CA LEU A 433 9.67 27.67 -10.32
C LEU A 433 8.64 27.75 -11.46
N VAL A 434 8.05 28.93 -11.70
CA VAL A 434 7.09 29.11 -12.81
C VAL A 434 7.75 28.78 -14.15
N ARG A 435 8.97 29.29 -14.37
CA ARG A 435 9.73 29.05 -15.60
C ARG A 435 10.15 27.59 -15.73
N ALA A 436 10.57 26.97 -14.63
CA ALA A 436 10.91 25.55 -14.62
C ALA A 436 9.70 24.66 -14.91
N ARG A 437 8.54 24.95 -14.31
CA ARG A 437 7.28 24.25 -14.60
C ARG A 437 6.90 24.38 -16.07
N GLN A 438 7.00 25.59 -16.65
CA GLN A 438 6.72 25.82 -18.08
C GLN A 438 7.66 25.05 -19.02
N LEU A 439 8.93 24.89 -18.64
CA LEU A 439 9.91 24.15 -19.43
C LEU A 439 9.54 22.66 -19.54
N ILE A 440 9.14 22.04 -18.43
CA ILE A 440 8.88 20.60 -18.39
C ILE A 440 7.42 20.24 -18.70
N ASP A 441 6.50 21.20 -18.63
CA ASP A 441 5.06 21.00 -18.84
C ASP A 441 4.68 20.17 -20.09
N PRO A 442 5.38 20.28 -21.25
CA PRO A 442 5.06 19.45 -22.42
C PRO A 442 5.35 17.95 -22.25
N ASN A 443 6.24 17.59 -21.31
CA ASN A 443 6.67 16.21 -21.09
C ASN A 443 5.87 15.50 -20.00
N TYR A 444 5.10 16.25 -19.21
CA TYR A 444 4.38 15.75 -18.04
C TYR A 444 2.88 16.02 -18.14
N LEU A 445 2.08 15.02 -17.76
CA LEU A 445 0.63 15.12 -17.79
C LEU A 445 0.13 15.99 -16.63
N ILE A 446 0.72 15.78 -15.46
CA ILE A 446 0.47 16.52 -14.23
C ILE A 446 1.66 17.46 -14.04
N ASN A 447 1.42 18.75 -13.93
CA ASN A 447 2.49 19.73 -13.69
C ASN A 447 2.47 20.16 -12.23
N SER A 448 3.61 20.17 -11.53
CA SER A 448 3.67 20.63 -10.15
C SER A 448 5.02 21.23 -9.77
N ASN A 449 5.05 22.07 -8.73
CA ASN A 449 6.27 22.45 -8.01
C ASN A 449 7.06 21.23 -7.50
N PHE A 450 6.40 20.10 -7.30
CA PHE A 450 6.99 18.90 -6.76
C PHE A 450 7.31 17.84 -7.82
N GLU A 451 7.11 18.16 -9.11
CA GLU A 451 7.48 17.27 -10.21
C GLU A 451 8.94 16.83 -10.08
N LEU A 452 9.18 15.53 -10.21
CA LEU A 452 10.53 14.98 -10.11
C LEU A 452 11.21 15.07 -11.47
N VAL A 453 12.40 15.65 -11.49
CA VAL A 453 13.20 15.85 -12.69
C VAL A 453 14.63 15.37 -12.47
N THR A 454 15.30 15.05 -13.56
CA THR A 454 16.75 14.92 -13.64
C THR A 454 17.37 16.30 -13.86
N ASN A 455 18.67 16.43 -13.61
CA ASN A 455 19.39 17.69 -13.87
C ASN A 455 19.35 18.08 -15.36
N GLU A 456 19.39 17.10 -16.27
CA GLU A 456 19.35 17.33 -17.72
C GLU A 456 18.06 18.04 -18.15
N GLU A 457 16.91 17.66 -17.59
CA GLU A 457 15.61 18.23 -17.95
C GLU A 457 15.47 19.73 -17.63
N ILE A 458 16.23 20.21 -16.63
CA ILE A 458 16.23 21.62 -16.24
C ILE A 458 17.47 22.39 -16.68
N ALA A 459 18.45 21.72 -17.29
CA ALA A 459 19.74 22.31 -17.64
C ALA A 459 19.61 23.57 -18.54
N SER A 460 18.60 23.59 -19.41
CA SER A 460 18.33 24.73 -20.31
C SER A 460 17.87 26.01 -19.61
N LEU A 461 17.51 25.94 -18.31
CA LEU A 461 17.23 27.14 -17.51
C LEU A 461 18.50 27.98 -17.28
N GLY A 462 19.68 27.36 -17.33
CA GLY A 462 20.98 28.01 -17.12
C GLY A 462 21.21 28.46 -15.67
N LEU A 463 20.52 27.82 -14.72
CA LEU A 463 20.67 28.12 -13.29
C LEU A 463 21.93 27.43 -12.75
N VAL A 464 22.72 28.18 -11.98
CA VAL A 464 23.96 27.72 -11.37
C VAL A 464 24.11 28.32 -9.97
N GLY A 465 24.79 27.60 -9.09
CA GLY A 465 25.14 28.04 -7.75
C GLY A 465 26.49 27.51 -7.29
N ASP A 466 27.05 28.17 -6.28
CA ASP A 466 28.21 27.63 -5.56
C ASP A 466 27.72 26.69 -4.45
N LEU A 467 28.37 25.54 -4.30
CA LEU A 467 28.10 24.55 -3.25
C LEU A 467 29.27 24.51 -2.29
N THR A 468 29.00 24.75 -1.01
CA THR A 468 29.95 24.54 0.07
C THR A 468 29.56 23.32 0.89
N ILE A 469 30.46 22.34 0.97
CA ILE A 469 30.31 21.14 1.79
C ILE A 469 31.19 21.26 3.03
N GLU A 470 30.61 21.09 4.20
CA GLU A 470 31.31 21.03 5.49
C GLU A 470 31.33 19.60 6.05
N ILE A 471 32.51 19.12 6.43
CA ILE A 471 32.70 17.81 7.07
C ILE A 471 32.69 17.96 8.59
N LEU A 472 31.81 17.20 9.26
CA LEU A 472 31.62 17.22 10.71
C LEU A 472 31.99 15.87 11.37
N PRO A 473 32.47 15.89 12.64
CA PRO A 473 33.08 17.03 13.33
C PRO A 473 34.42 17.45 12.67
N SER A 474 34.93 18.63 13.01
CA SER A 474 36.10 19.26 12.34
C SER A 474 37.44 18.53 12.43
N ASP A 475 37.54 17.38 13.10
CA ASP A 475 38.80 16.63 13.19
C ASP A 475 39.01 15.77 11.94
N LEU A 476 39.98 16.17 11.12
CA LEU A 476 40.32 15.51 9.85
C LEU A 476 41.65 14.77 9.91
N SER A 477 42.20 14.53 11.10
CA SER A 477 43.51 13.87 11.26
C SER A 477 43.61 12.53 10.53
N ASN A 478 42.47 11.84 10.32
CA ASN A 478 42.38 10.56 9.60
C ASN A 478 41.94 10.68 8.13
N PHE A 479 41.75 11.89 7.59
CA PHE A 479 41.18 12.10 6.24
C PHE A 479 42.20 12.64 5.22
N GLU A 480 43.49 12.61 5.56
CA GLU A 480 44.56 12.97 4.63
C GLU A 480 44.58 12.01 3.42
N GLY A 481 44.68 12.58 2.21
CA GLY A 481 44.70 11.84 0.96
C GLY A 481 43.33 11.36 0.45
N LEU A 482 42.24 11.67 1.15
CA LEU A 482 40.90 11.40 0.66
C LEU A 482 40.48 12.39 -0.44
N THR A 483 39.69 11.91 -1.38
CA THR A 483 39.09 12.71 -2.47
C THR A 483 37.58 12.51 -2.47
N VAL A 484 36.84 13.57 -2.76
CA VAL A 484 35.39 13.52 -3.02
C VAL A 484 35.10 13.99 -4.44
N GLU A 485 34.31 13.20 -5.14
CA GLU A 485 33.77 13.51 -6.47
C GLU A 485 32.29 13.87 -6.33
N LEU A 486 31.89 14.95 -7.00
CA LEU A 486 30.49 15.33 -7.20
C LEU A 486 30.04 14.79 -8.55
N LYS A 487 29.01 13.93 -8.56
CA LYS A 487 28.61 13.19 -9.76
C LYS A 487 27.13 13.38 -10.10
N ASP A 488 26.87 13.43 -11.40
CA ASP A 488 25.54 13.36 -12.01
C ASP A 488 25.45 12.05 -12.81
N GLY A 489 24.76 11.06 -12.25
CA GLY A 489 24.84 9.69 -12.72
C GLY A 489 26.29 9.20 -12.79
N ALA A 490 26.74 8.78 -13.98
CA ALA A 490 28.13 8.36 -14.22
C ALA A 490 29.11 9.53 -14.41
N THR A 491 28.64 10.76 -14.63
CA THR A 491 29.47 11.91 -15.00
C THR A 491 30.04 12.59 -13.76
N ILE A 492 31.36 12.80 -13.72
CA ILE A 492 32.01 13.61 -12.69
C ILE A 492 31.88 15.09 -13.06
N ILE A 493 31.18 15.85 -12.23
CA ILE A 493 30.97 17.29 -12.40
C ILE A 493 32.14 18.08 -11.81
N ALA A 494 32.60 17.66 -10.63
CA ALA A 494 33.73 18.26 -9.95
C ALA A 494 34.39 17.26 -9.00
N SER A 495 35.64 17.53 -8.64
CA SER A 495 36.41 16.71 -7.68
C SER A 495 37.30 17.60 -6.84
N GLN A 496 37.39 17.32 -5.54
CA GLN A 496 38.27 18.03 -4.61
C GLN A 496 38.87 17.07 -3.58
N PRO A 497 40.09 17.34 -3.07
CA PRO A 497 40.59 16.66 -1.88
C PRO A 497 39.67 16.98 -0.68
N VAL A 498 39.44 16.00 0.18
CA VAL A 498 38.61 16.19 1.37
C VAL A 498 39.28 17.19 2.31
N GLN A 499 38.56 18.24 2.63
CA GLN A 499 38.93 19.27 3.60
C GLN A 499 37.73 19.55 4.50
N GLN A 500 37.94 20.29 5.59
CA GLN A 500 36.86 20.61 6.53
C GLN A 500 35.73 21.34 5.81
N LYS A 501 36.11 22.22 4.88
CA LYS A 501 35.22 23.02 4.08
C LYS A 501 35.71 23.00 2.63
N MET A 502 34.87 22.53 1.74
CA MET A 502 35.13 22.42 0.30
C MET A 502 34.12 23.28 -0.44
N THR A 503 34.56 24.08 -1.41
CA THR A 503 33.67 24.92 -2.21
C THR A 503 33.79 24.57 -3.68
N PHE A 504 32.70 24.09 -4.25
CA PHE A 504 32.51 23.79 -5.66
C PHE A 504 31.80 24.96 -6.31
N LYS A 505 32.39 25.55 -7.35
CA LYS A 505 31.88 26.79 -7.96
C LYS A 505 31.11 26.52 -9.24
N ASN A 506 30.10 27.35 -9.51
CA ASN A 506 29.31 27.32 -10.75
C ASN A 506 28.75 25.94 -11.07
N ILE A 507 28.24 25.24 -10.05
CA ILE A 507 27.59 23.95 -10.24
C ILE A 507 26.17 24.21 -10.76
N PRO A 508 25.72 23.53 -11.82
CA PRO A 508 24.33 23.66 -12.25
C PRO A 508 23.35 23.33 -11.13
N ASN A 509 22.17 23.93 -11.17
CA ASN A 509 21.11 23.55 -10.25
C ASN A 509 20.71 22.09 -10.46
N GLY A 510 20.53 21.36 -9.37
CA GLY A 510 20.33 19.92 -9.46
C GLY A 510 20.58 19.16 -8.17
N VAL A 511 20.44 17.84 -8.27
CA VAL A 511 20.83 16.88 -7.25
C VAL A 511 22.04 16.09 -7.73
N TYR A 512 23.01 15.88 -6.85
CA TYR A 512 24.27 15.23 -7.16
C TYR A 512 24.61 14.20 -6.10
N HIS A 513 25.23 13.09 -6.49
CA HIS A 513 25.76 12.14 -5.53
C HIS A 513 27.25 12.39 -5.25
N LEU A 514 27.65 12.09 -4.02
CA LEU A 514 29.01 12.21 -3.53
C LEU A 514 29.68 10.85 -3.55
N GLU A 515 30.85 10.76 -4.18
CA GLU A 515 31.68 9.56 -4.18
C GLU A 515 33.02 9.85 -3.50
N PHE A 516 33.22 9.28 -2.31
CA PHE A 516 34.45 9.41 -1.55
C PHE A 516 35.41 8.26 -1.87
N SER A 517 36.70 8.56 -1.97
CA SER A 517 37.75 7.57 -2.24
C SER A 517 39.05 7.88 -1.50
N GLY A 518 39.90 6.87 -1.39
CA GLY A 518 41.17 6.90 -0.64
C GLY A 518 41.22 5.77 0.40
N GLU A 519 42.43 5.36 0.79
CA GLU A 519 42.64 4.14 1.60
C GLU A 519 41.84 4.16 2.92
N GLN A 520 41.78 5.31 3.60
CA GLN A 520 41.04 5.43 4.87
C GLN A 520 39.53 5.22 4.68
N MET A 521 38.96 5.51 3.51
CA MET A 521 37.52 5.32 3.28
C MET A 521 37.06 3.87 3.40
N LYS A 522 37.96 2.88 3.40
CA LYS A 522 37.68 1.48 3.76
C LYS A 522 37.01 1.29 5.12
N TYR A 523 37.18 2.24 6.03
CA TYR A 523 36.70 2.17 7.40
C TYR A 523 35.64 3.23 7.74
N TYR A 524 35.30 4.10 6.78
CA TYR A 524 34.37 5.22 6.99
C TYR A 524 33.20 5.18 6.01
N LEU A 525 32.05 5.63 6.51
CA LEU A 525 30.79 5.75 5.81
C LEU A 525 30.35 7.22 5.81
N PRO A 526 29.99 7.81 4.67
CA PRO A 526 29.39 9.12 4.67
C PRO A 526 27.99 9.06 5.29
N SER A 527 27.63 10.05 6.11
CA SER A 527 26.29 10.19 6.67
C SER A 527 25.24 10.56 5.62
N GLU A 528 25.68 11.19 4.53
CA GLU A 528 24.84 11.56 3.38
C GLU A 528 25.63 11.33 2.08
N ASN A 529 24.94 10.82 1.06
CA ASN A 529 25.50 10.56 -0.27
C ASN A 529 24.96 11.51 -1.34
N TYR A 530 24.00 12.38 -1.03
CA TYR A 530 23.41 13.31 -1.99
C TYR A 530 23.45 14.76 -1.51
N VAL A 531 23.68 15.69 -2.44
CA VAL A 531 23.69 17.13 -2.19
C VAL A 531 22.86 17.85 -3.25
N TYR A 532 22.35 19.03 -2.89
CA TYR A 532 21.41 19.80 -3.70
C TYR A 532 21.98 21.19 -3.98
N VAL A 533 21.83 21.64 -5.21
CA VAL A 533 22.16 22.99 -5.66
C VAL A 533 20.86 23.64 -6.13
N LYS A 534 20.41 24.65 -5.40
CA LYS A 534 19.13 25.34 -5.60
C LYS A 534 19.30 26.85 -5.73
N GLU A 535 20.07 27.44 -4.83
CA GLU A 535 20.27 28.88 -4.73
C GLU A 535 21.61 29.29 -5.35
N THR A 536 21.90 30.59 -5.44
CA THR A 536 23.24 31.06 -5.88
C THR A 536 24.36 30.63 -4.93
N GLN A 537 24.04 30.37 -3.66
CA GLN A 537 24.96 29.88 -2.62
C GLN A 537 24.26 28.78 -1.83
N ASN A 538 24.90 27.62 -1.74
CA ASN A 538 24.33 26.42 -1.13
C ASN A 538 25.29 25.85 -0.09
N HIS A 539 24.72 25.27 0.95
CA HIS A 539 25.47 24.70 2.05
C HIS A 539 24.95 23.29 2.33
N ALA A 540 25.87 22.35 2.49
CA ALA A 540 25.60 21.01 2.97
C ALA A 540 26.59 20.65 4.07
N SER A 541 26.13 19.91 5.07
CA SER A 541 26.96 19.41 6.15
C SER A 541 26.79 17.90 6.25
N LEU A 542 27.89 17.17 6.36
CA LEU A 542 27.87 15.71 6.48
C LEU A 542 29.03 15.23 7.34
N SER A 543 28.93 14.00 7.81
CA SER A 543 29.96 13.35 8.63
C SER A 543 30.54 12.14 7.91
N LEU A 544 31.83 11.88 8.11
CA LEU A 544 32.46 10.60 7.76
C LEU A 544 32.54 9.76 9.03
N ILE A 545 31.63 8.81 9.16
CA ILE A 545 31.42 8.01 10.37
C ILE A 545 32.23 6.72 10.25
N LYS A 546 33.06 6.42 11.25
CA LYS A 546 33.80 5.16 11.29
C LYS A 546 32.82 4.00 11.47
N ALA A 547 33.00 2.93 10.70
CA ALA A 547 32.19 1.72 10.78
C ALA A 547 32.76 0.76 11.83
N ASP A 548 32.55 1.07 13.11
CA ASP A 548 33.01 0.26 14.25
C ASP A 548 32.06 -0.91 14.54
N ILE A 549 30.74 -0.71 14.39
CA ILE A 549 29.72 -1.76 14.45
C ILE A 549 28.97 -1.77 13.11
N SER A 550 28.71 -2.97 12.59
CA SER A 550 28.00 -3.11 11.32
C SER A 550 26.51 -2.84 11.49
N LYS A 551 25.89 -2.21 10.48
CA LYS A 551 24.43 -2.11 10.37
C LYS A 551 23.73 -3.47 10.33
N LEU A 552 24.45 -4.55 10.05
CA LEU A 552 23.89 -5.91 10.13
C LEU A 552 23.55 -6.31 11.56
N ALA A 553 24.17 -5.69 12.58
CA ALA A 553 23.82 -5.91 13.97
C ALA A 553 22.57 -5.11 14.41
N ASP A 554 22.11 -4.16 13.59
CA ASP A 554 20.91 -3.39 13.89
C ASP A 554 19.65 -4.27 13.78
N GLU A 555 18.64 -3.92 14.56
CA GLU A 555 17.35 -4.59 14.59
C GLU A 555 16.19 -3.58 14.50
N ASP A 556 15.15 -4.01 13.79
CA ASP A 556 13.90 -3.28 13.62
C ASP A 556 12.78 -3.99 14.39
N LEU A 557 12.16 -3.27 15.33
CA LEU A 557 11.00 -3.72 16.08
C LEU A 557 9.79 -2.89 15.64
N ILE A 558 8.83 -3.55 15.01
CA ILE A 558 7.70 -2.90 14.34
C ILE A 558 6.42 -3.08 15.15
N PHE A 559 5.69 -1.99 15.35
CA PHE A 559 4.41 -1.94 16.06
C PHE A 559 3.27 -1.83 15.07
N TYR A 560 2.31 -2.75 15.16
CA TYR A 560 1.08 -2.71 14.40
C TYR A 560 -0.10 -2.34 15.28
N GLY A 561 -1.01 -1.57 14.71
CA GLY A 561 -2.25 -1.12 15.32
C GLY A 561 -3.48 -1.85 14.80
N PHE A 562 -4.62 -1.16 14.85
CA PHE A 562 -5.89 -1.65 14.34
C PHE A 562 -5.78 -2.04 12.86
N SER A 563 -6.44 -3.14 12.50
CA SER A 563 -6.39 -3.73 11.15
C SER A 563 -4.98 -4.02 10.63
N ASP A 564 -4.04 -4.31 11.54
CA ASP A 564 -2.64 -4.61 11.21
C ASP A 564 -1.99 -3.50 10.37
N GLN A 565 -2.37 -2.24 10.64
CA GLN A 565 -1.70 -1.06 10.09
C GLN A 565 -0.43 -0.75 10.87
N TRP A 566 0.65 -0.37 10.17
CA TRP A 566 1.90 0.02 10.82
C TRP A 566 1.72 1.30 11.65
N SER A 567 1.79 1.15 12.98
CA SER A 567 1.60 2.27 13.91
C SER A 567 2.92 2.93 14.34
N GLY A 568 4.05 2.25 14.20
CA GLY A 568 5.36 2.79 14.55
C GLY A 568 6.47 1.73 14.61
N SER A 569 7.68 2.14 14.99
CA SER A 569 8.84 1.27 15.09
C SER A 569 9.87 1.77 16.08
N LEU A 570 10.66 0.86 16.65
CA LEU A 570 11.94 1.15 17.28
C LEU A 570 13.05 0.51 16.44
N ARG A 571 13.95 1.33 15.89
CA ARG A 571 15.10 0.87 15.08
C ARG A 571 16.40 1.21 15.77
N THR A 572 17.32 0.25 15.90
CA THR A 572 18.63 0.51 16.50
C THR A 572 19.63 1.00 15.46
N ASN A 573 20.58 1.83 15.87
CA ASN A 573 21.81 2.14 15.14
C ASN A 573 22.98 2.00 16.12
N LEU A 574 23.51 0.80 16.21
CA LEU A 574 24.54 0.47 17.20
C LEU A 574 25.88 1.17 16.90
N ASN A 575 26.13 1.52 15.64
CA ASN A 575 27.34 2.24 15.25
C ASN A 575 27.33 3.70 15.75
N SER A 576 26.18 4.38 15.67
CA SER A 576 26.02 5.73 16.24
C SER A 576 25.65 5.72 17.73
N ARG A 577 25.42 4.53 18.32
CA ARG A 577 24.95 4.34 19.71
C ARG A 577 23.60 5.01 19.96
N GLU A 578 22.70 4.82 19.01
CA GLU A 578 21.37 5.40 19.06
C GLU A 578 20.29 4.36 18.78
N ALA A 579 19.06 4.68 19.15
CA ALA A 579 17.86 4.06 18.61
C ALA A 579 16.88 5.16 18.21
N THR A 580 16.06 4.90 17.20
CA THR A 580 15.05 5.85 16.74
C THR A 580 13.67 5.24 16.97
N LEU A 581 12.84 5.94 17.75
CA LEU A 581 11.43 5.61 17.95
C LEU A 581 10.57 6.46 17.01
N THR A 582 9.99 5.82 16.01
CA THR A 582 9.10 6.43 15.04
C THR A 582 7.65 6.08 15.35
N LEU A 583 6.76 7.07 15.41
CA LEU A 583 5.30 6.85 15.49
C LEU A 583 4.62 7.35 14.22
N ASN A 584 3.87 6.47 13.57
CA ASN A 584 3.23 6.73 12.28
C ASN A 584 1.70 6.78 12.35
N ILE A 585 1.07 6.18 13.38
CA ILE A 585 -0.37 6.32 13.60
C ILE A 585 -0.57 6.92 15.00
N PRO A 586 -1.07 8.16 15.10
CA PRO A 586 -1.20 8.85 16.38
C PRO A 586 -2.23 8.18 17.32
N LYS A 587 -3.12 7.36 16.76
CA LYS A 587 -4.11 6.53 17.47
C LYS A 587 -3.98 5.08 17.01
N PRO A 588 -3.05 4.31 17.56
CA PRO A 588 -2.71 3.00 17.03
C PRO A 588 -3.92 2.05 17.05
N HIS A 589 -4.84 2.18 18.03
CA HIS A 589 -5.98 1.28 18.12
C HIS A 589 -7.20 1.85 18.86
N TYR A 590 -8.22 2.28 18.13
CA TYR A 590 -9.40 2.95 18.70
C TYR A 590 -10.26 2.11 19.69
N LEU A 591 -10.13 0.78 19.68
CA LEU A 591 -10.83 -0.09 20.66
C LEU A 591 -10.19 -0.08 22.06
N PHE A 592 -8.93 0.37 22.20
CA PHE A 592 -8.23 0.48 23.48
C PHE A 592 -8.42 1.90 24.04
N LYS A 593 -9.62 2.17 24.55
CA LYS A 593 -10.03 3.52 24.98
C LYS A 593 -9.38 3.94 26.29
N ASP A 594 -8.60 5.01 26.26
CA ASP A 594 -7.80 5.50 27.39
C ASP A 594 -6.86 4.43 27.99
N GLU A 595 -6.56 3.37 27.22
CA GLU A 595 -5.75 2.24 27.63
C GLU A 595 -4.36 2.31 27.00
N LEU A 596 -3.34 1.87 27.75
CA LEU A 596 -1.98 1.75 27.26
C LEU A 596 -1.90 0.71 26.14
N TYR A 597 -1.40 1.12 24.98
CA TYR A 597 -1.25 0.23 23.83
C TYR A 597 0.21 -0.18 23.61
N VAL A 598 1.12 0.79 23.62
CA VAL A 598 2.57 0.58 23.51
C VAL A 598 3.30 1.35 24.60
N LYS A 599 4.33 0.74 25.19
CA LYS A 599 5.28 1.44 26.05
C LYS A 599 6.69 1.01 25.70
N VAL A 600 7.57 1.99 25.47
CA VAL A 600 8.99 1.78 25.20
C VAL A 600 9.78 2.33 26.37
N THR A 601 10.76 1.57 26.87
CA THR A 601 11.63 1.98 27.98
C THR A 601 13.06 1.55 27.68
N ILE A 602 14.01 2.47 27.84
CA ILE A 602 15.45 2.20 27.76
C ILE A 602 16.05 2.43 29.14
N LYS A 603 16.76 1.42 29.66
CA LYS A 603 17.47 1.47 30.95
C LYS A 603 18.95 1.25 30.73
N SER A 604 19.79 1.99 31.44
CA SER A 604 21.22 1.73 31.45
C SER A 604 21.57 0.41 32.10
N GLN A 605 22.82 -0.02 31.91
CA GLN A 605 23.39 -1.22 32.53
C GLN A 605 23.22 -1.30 34.06
N ASP A 606 23.17 -0.15 34.75
CA ASP A 606 22.93 -0.05 36.20
C ASP A 606 21.43 -0.05 36.59
N GLY A 607 20.54 -0.17 35.61
CA GLY A 607 19.09 -0.21 35.77
C GLY A 607 18.39 1.15 35.78
N LYS A 608 19.11 2.28 35.60
CA LYS A 608 18.50 3.61 35.56
C LYS A 608 17.72 3.83 34.25
N ILE A 609 16.47 4.26 34.35
CA ILE A 609 15.66 4.65 33.18
C ILE A 609 16.27 5.90 32.53
N ARG A 610 16.65 5.78 31.26
CA ARG A 610 17.13 6.89 30.42
C ARG A 610 16.03 7.47 29.54
N TYR A 611 15.11 6.62 29.11
CA TYR A 611 13.97 7.01 28.27
C TYR A 611 12.76 6.15 28.61
N GLU A 612 11.58 6.77 28.59
CA GLU A 612 10.30 6.11 28.75
C GLU A 612 9.23 6.88 27.97
N LYS A 613 8.49 6.18 27.12
CA LYS A 613 7.35 6.72 26.38
C LYS A 613 6.19 5.74 26.43
N SER A 614 5.03 6.25 26.78
CA SER A 614 3.76 5.51 26.80
C SER A 614 2.86 6.06 25.71
N ILE A 615 2.17 5.17 24.99
CA ILE A 615 1.28 5.49 23.88
C ILE A 615 -0.04 4.77 24.14
N ASN A 616 -1.11 5.55 24.20
CA ASN A 616 -2.46 5.02 24.40
C ASN A 616 -3.09 4.59 23.07
N GLY A 617 -4.10 3.74 23.12
CA GLY A 617 -4.77 3.20 21.93
C GLY A 617 -5.50 4.25 21.09
N ASP A 618 -6.24 5.16 21.72
CA ASP A 618 -7.17 6.07 21.04
C ASP A 618 -6.94 7.57 21.33
N ILE A 619 -5.99 7.88 22.20
CA ILE A 619 -5.55 9.26 22.49
C ILE A 619 -4.52 9.66 21.43
N PRO A 620 -4.75 10.76 20.70
CA PRO A 620 -3.82 11.18 19.65
C PRO A 620 -2.50 11.65 20.27
N GLU A 621 -1.42 10.93 19.96
CA GLU A 621 -0.05 11.37 20.20
C GLU A 621 0.48 12.19 19.02
N ARG A 622 1.55 12.97 19.24
CA ARG A 622 2.27 13.57 18.10
C ARG A 622 3.06 12.49 17.38
N PHE A 623 3.21 12.64 16.07
CA PHE A 623 4.27 11.96 15.34
C PHE A 623 5.60 12.30 16.03
N THR A 624 6.41 11.29 16.28
CA THR A 624 7.72 11.44 16.89
C THR A 624 8.71 10.65 16.08
N ASP A 625 9.89 11.23 15.87
CA ASP A 625 11.09 10.52 15.45
C ASP A 625 12.16 10.78 16.52
N ASP A 626 11.95 10.14 17.68
CA ASP A 626 12.78 10.39 18.85
C ASP A 626 14.12 9.66 18.69
N HIS A 627 15.22 10.40 18.61
CA HIS A 627 16.57 9.85 18.66
C HIS A 627 17.00 9.64 20.12
N LEU A 628 17.29 8.40 20.46
CA LEU A 628 17.52 7.90 21.81
C LEU A 628 18.96 7.46 21.95
N LEU A 629 19.65 7.85 23.02
CA LEU A 629 20.96 7.27 23.34
C LEU A 629 20.80 5.78 23.67
N LEU A 630 21.59 4.92 23.02
CA LEU A 630 21.59 3.47 23.22
C LEU A 630 23.03 2.94 23.31
N GLU A 631 23.43 2.47 24.49
CA GLU A 631 24.78 1.93 24.72
C GLU A 631 24.79 0.40 24.77
N ILE A 632 25.93 -0.21 24.45
CA ILE A 632 26.15 -1.64 24.68
C ILE A 632 26.01 -1.94 26.18
N GLY A 633 25.19 -2.95 26.53
CA GLY A 633 24.86 -3.30 27.90
C GLY A 633 23.61 -2.61 28.46
N ASP A 634 23.03 -1.63 27.75
CA ASP A 634 21.70 -1.11 28.07
C ASP A 634 20.62 -2.19 27.83
N SER A 635 19.45 -1.99 28.43
CA SER A 635 18.29 -2.85 28.20
C SER A 635 17.13 -2.07 27.60
N ILE A 636 16.48 -2.70 26.61
CA ILE A 636 15.27 -2.22 25.95
C ILE A 636 14.10 -3.05 26.48
N GLU A 637 13.03 -2.39 26.89
CA GLU A 637 11.78 -3.00 27.31
C GLU A 637 10.64 -2.43 26.47
N ILE A 638 9.86 -3.32 25.84
CA ILE A 638 8.68 -2.92 25.07
C ILE A 638 7.48 -3.71 25.57
N TYR A 639 6.47 -3.00 26.05
CA TYR A 639 5.12 -3.51 26.21
C TYR A 639 4.32 -3.21 24.94
N HIS A 640 3.60 -4.22 24.44
CA HIS A 640 2.61 -4.07 23.38
C HIS A 640 1.36 -4.87 23.78
N ALA A 641 0.20 -4.21 23.86
CA ALA A 641 -1.05 -4.84 24.31
C ALA A 641 -1.41 -6.10 23.51
N GLU A 642 -1.04 -6.12 22.23
CA GLU A 642 -1.25 -7.23 21.29
C GLU A 642 0.04 -7.88 20.76
N ALA A 643 1.11 -7.93 21.57
CA ALA A 643 2.46 -8.35 21.15
C ALA A 643 2.50 -9.65 20.33
N ARG A 644 1.68 -10.65 20.71
CA ARG A 644 1.59 -11.96 20.06
C ARG A 644 1.49 -11.85 18.53
N ASN A 645 0.64 -10.95 18.05
CA ASN A 645 0.32 -10.81 16.64
C ASN A 645 0.85 -9.51 16.02
N ARG A 646 1.00 -8.44 16.82
CA ARG A 646 1.21 -7.08 16.32
C ARG A 646 2.54 -6.41 16.72
N LEU A 647 3.38 -7.10 17.50
CA LEU A 647 4.79 -6.77 17.59
C LEU A 647 5.55 -7.68 16.61
N LYS A 648 6.24 -7.08 15.63
CA LYS A 648 7.03 -7.80 14.61
C LYS A 648 8.50 -7.41 14.70
N GLY A 649 9.32 -8.30 14.17
CA GLY A 649 10.77 -8.19 14.15
C GLY A 649 11.40 -9.50 13.69
N PRO A 650 12.74 -9.58 13.71
CA PRO A 650 13.50 -10.77 13.36
C PRO A 650 13.03 -12.05 14.06
N GLU A 651 13.26 -13.20 13.41
CA GLU A 651 12.88 -14.49 13.98
C GLU A 651 13.53 -14.76 15.33
N ASN A 652 12.76 -15.32 16.27
CA ASN A 652 13.18 -15.63 17.64
C ASN A 652 13.60 -14.43 18.49
N LEU A 653 13.37 -13.20 18.04
CA LEU A 653 13.68 -12.00 18.81
C LEU A 653 12.52 -11.57 19.73
N ILE A 654 11.29 -11.98 19.43
CA ILE A 654 10.07 -11.58 20.16
C ILE A 654 9.43 -12.81 20.81
N ASP A 655 9.20 -12.75 22.11
CA ASP A 655 8.35 -13.69 22.85
C ASP A 655 6.88 -13.35 22.59
N ARG A 656 6.24 -14.15 21.73
CA ARG A 656 4.82 -14.01 21.37
C ARG A 656 3.86 -14.49 22.48
N GLY A 657 4.38 -15.08 23.56
CA GLY A 657 3.60 -15.50 24.71
C GLY A 657 3.42 -14.42 25.77
N GLN A 658 4.13 -13.29 25.66
CA GLN A 658 4.13 -12.21 26.62
C GLN A 658 3.85 -10.87 25.94
N ASN A 659 3.15 -9.97 26.64
CA ASN A 659 2.93 -8.61 26.14
C ASN A 659 4.15 -7.71 26.35
N THR A 660 5.00 -8.01 27.33
CA THR A 660 6.25 -7.27 27.59
C THR A 660 7.45 -8.11 27.18
N ASN A 661 8.30 -7.54 26.35
CA ASN A 661 9.54 -8.14 25.88
C ASN A 661 10.75 -7.33 26.38
N HIS A 662 11.85 -8.02 26.68
CA HIS A 662 13.06 -7.40 27.23
C HIS A 662 14.29 -7.86 26.47
N TRP A 663 15.10 -6.91 26.03
CA TRP A 663 16.35 -7.15 25.32
C TRP A 663 17.53 -6.50 26.03
N LEU A 664 18.68 -7.16 25.97
CA LEU A 664 19.98 -6.59 26.26
C LEU A 664 20.64 -6.19 24.93
N VAL A 665 21.18 -4.98 24.88
CA VAL A 665 21.95 -4.49 23.73
C VAL A 665 23.34 -5.10 23.77
N THR A 666 23.76 -5.76 22.69
CA THR A 666 25.09 -6.36 22.52
C THR A 666 25.76 -5.82 21.26
N GLU A 667 27.07 -6.03 21.12
CA GLU A 667 27.82 -5.62 19.91
C GLU A 667 27.39 -6.36 18.63
N HIS A 668 26.69 -7.50 18.76
CA HIS A 668 26.19 -8.30 17.65
C HIS A 668 24.66 -8.16 17.43
N GLY A 669 24.00 -7.27 18.16
CA GLY A 669 22.55 -7.05 18.09
C GLY A 669 21.82 -7.26 19.41
N LEU A 670 20.51 -7.48 19.36
CA LEU A 670 19.65 -7.58 20.54
C LEU A 670 19.55 -9.02 21.07
N LYS A 671 19.87 -9.22 22.35
CA LYS A 671 19.65 -10.50 23.06
C LYS A 671 18.39 -10.43 23.89
N HIS A 672 17.36 -11.20 23.54
CA HIS A 672 16.16 -11.32 24.35
C HIS A 672 16.46 -12.03 25.68
N LEU A 673 15.97 -11.50 26.79
CA LEU A 673 16.30 -12.00 28.14
C LEU A 673 15.50 -13.24 28.56
N GLY A 674 14.34 -13.48 27.94
CA GLY A 674 13.49 -14.65 28.18
C GLY A 674 13.58 -15.75 27.11
N LEU A 675 14.30 -15.51 26.01
CA LEU A 675 14.44 -16.45 24.90
C LEU A 675 15.92 -16.84 24.75
N ASN A 676 16.18 -17.96 24.07
CA ASN A 676 17.54 -18.42 23.83
C ASN A 676 18.05 -18.01 22.43
N ASN A 677 17.80 -16.76 22.03
CA ASN A 677 18.37 -16.24 20.79
C ASN A 677 19.87 -15.96 20.96
N ASN A 678 20.60 -15.96 19.85
CA ASN A 678 22.05 -15.77 19.86
C ASN A 678 22.41 -14.70 18.81
N PRO A 679 22.63 -13.44 19.25
CA PRO A 679 22.92 -12.33 18.35
C PRO A 679 24.11 -12.58 17.43
N GLU A 680 25.20 -13.18 17.91
CA GLU A 680 26.37 -13.52 17.08
C GLU A 680 26.00 -14.49 15.96
N LYS A 681 25.23 -15.55 16.26
CA LYS A 681 24.76 -16.50 15.23
C LYS A 681 23.79 -15.87 14.24
N ASP A 682 22.94 -14.95 14.70
CA ASP A 682 22.00 -14.26 13.82
C ASP A 682 22.74 -13.26 12.91
N LEU A 683 23.76 -12.58 13.43
CA LEU A 683 24.69 -11.77 12.64
C LEU A 683 25.43 -12.60 11.58
N MET A 684 25.90 -13.81 11.93
CA MET A 684 26.54 -14.72 10.96
C MET A 684 25.61 -15.06 9.77
N LYS A 685 24.31 -15.27 10.00
CA LYS A 685 23.34 -15.47 8.90
C LYS A 685 23.19 -14.22 8.03
N LYS A 686 23.16 -13.04 8.64
CA LYS A 686 23.10 -11.75 7.93
C LYS A 686 24.38 -11.51 7.10
N ILE A 687 25.56 -11.86 7.63
CA ILE A 687 26.84 -11.86 6.91
C ILE A 687 26.79 -12.79 5.70
N GLU A 688 26.29 -14.02 5.87
CA GLU A 688 26.17 -14.97 4.76
C GLU A 688 25.23 -14.46 3.67
N LYS A 689 24.06 -13.94 4.05
CA LYS A 689 23.09 -13.35 3.11
C LYS A 689 23.71 -12.19 2.33
N LEU A 690 24.35 -11.23 3.01
CA LEU A 690 24.96 -10.07 2.36
C LEU A 690 26.16 -10.48 1.49
N GLY A 691 27.09 -11.29 2.01
CA GLY A 691 28.28 -11.74 1.30
C GLY A 691 27.93 -12.48 0.00
N ASN A 692 26.98 -13.41 0.06
CA ASN A 692 26.48 -14.12 -1.12
C ASN A 692 25.81 -13.19 -2.14
N SER A 693 25.12 -12.14 -1.68
CA SER A 693 24.51 -11.13 -2.55
C SER A 693 25.58 -10.27 -3.24
N LEU A 694 26.59 -9.82 -2.50
CA LEU A 694 27.68 -8.99 -3.02
C LEU A 694 28.55 -9.74 -4.04
N VAL A 695 28.79 -11.04 -3.86
CA VAL A 695 29.56 -11.87 -4.83
C VAL A 695 28.83 -12.01 -6.18
N LYS A 696 27.51 -11.84 -6.19
CA LYS A 696 26.66 -11.94 -7.39
C LYS A 696 26.34 -10.56 -8.00
N ALA A 697 26.55 -9.46 -7.29
CA ALA A 697 26.20 -8.12 -7.76
C ALA A 697 27.19 -7.60 -8.81
N GLU A 698 26.79 -7.58 -10.09
CA GLU A 698 27.67 -7.31 -11.25
C GLU A 698 28.37 -5.93 -11.21
N GLY A 699 27.78 -4.91 -10.57
CA GLY A 699 28.41 -3.60 -10.38
C GLY A 699 29.18 -3.44 -9.05
N ILE A 700 28.69 -4.04 -7.96
CA ILE A 700 29.29 -3.88 -6.63
C ILE A 700 30.51 -4.79 -6.43
N LYS A 701 30.48 -6.01 -6.96
CA LYS A 701 31.60 -6.96 -6.85
C LYS A 701 32.92 -6.36 -7.36
N PRO A 702 33.01 -5.78 -8.58
CA PRO A 702 34.26 -5.21 -9.08
C PRO A 702 34.60 -3.82 -8.47
N MET A 703 33.67 -3.19 -7.75
CA MET A 703 33.91 -1.89 -7.12
C MET A 703 35.02 -1.97 -6.07
N ALA A 704 35.92 -1.00 -6.06
CA ALA A 704 36.97 -0.92 -5.04
C ALA A 704 36.36 -0.86 -3.62
N TRP A 705 36.96 -1.57 -2.66
CA TRP A 705 36.41 -1.70 -1.31
C TRP A 705 36.16 -0.34 -0.64
N GLU A 706 37.07 0.61 -0.80
CA GLU A 706 36.96 1.96 -0.24
C GLU A 706 35.74 2.75 -0.75
N ARG A 707 35.16 2.37 -1.89
CA ARG A 707 33.99 3.03 -2.48
C ARG A 707 32.66 2.36 -2.11
N SER A 708 32.68 1.10 -1.70
CA SER A 708 31.44 0.36 -1.45
C SER A 708 31.01 0.37 0.01
N MET A 709 29.84 0.93 0.30
CA MET A 709 29.29 0.96 1.65
C MET A 709 28.95 -0.45 2.13
N ALA A 710 28.33 -1.28 1.28
CA ALA A 710 27.98 -2.65 1.64
C ALA A 710 29.20 -3.54 1.90
N LYS A 711 30.31 -3.36 1.17
CA LYS A 711 31.57 -4.08 1.47
C LYS A 711 32.15 -3.67 2.82
N LYS A 712 32.15 -2.38 3.15
CA LYS A 712 32.60 -1.88 4.47
C LYS A 712 31.76 -2.48 5.59
N GLN A 713 30.44 -2.50 5.41
CA GLN A 713 29.51 -3.08 6.38
C GLN A 713 29.72 -4.59 6.56
N LEU A 714 29.89 -5.34 5.46
CA LEU A 714 30.22 -6.76 5.53
C LEU A 714 31.54 -6.99 6.26
N TRP A 715 32.56 -6.17 5.96
CA TRP A 715 33.86 -6.31 6.57
C TRP A 715 33.81 -6.07 8.08
N THR A 716 33.23 -4.95 8.52
CA THR A 716 33.05 -4.64 9.94
C THR A 716 32.30 -5.76 10.66
N ALA A 717 31.24 -6.31 10.05
CA ALA A 717 30.51 -7.43 10.64
C ALA A 717 31.41 -8.66 10.83
N ILE A 718 32.18 -9.05 9.81
CA ILE A 718 33.10 -10.20 9.92
C ILE A 718 34.15 -9.97 11.01
N GLN A 719 34.67 -8.74 11.18
CA GLN A 719 35.66 -8.41 12.21
C GLN A 719 35.13 -8.43 13.64
N SER A 720 33.83 -8.32 13.84
CA SER A 720 33.22 -8.43 15.16
C SER A 720 33.13 -9.87 15.69
N LEU A 721 33.38 -10.88 14.84
CA LEU A 721 33.21 -12.29 15.19
C LEU A 721 34.43 -12.87 15.92
N SER A 722 34.29 -14.09 16.46
CA SER A 722 35.41 -14.87 16.97
C SER A 722 36.55 -15.00 15.94
N PRO A 723 37.83 -15.17 16.37
CA PRO A 723 38.96 -15.29 15.44
C PRO A 723 38.79 -16.41 14.41
N LYS A 724 38.17 -17.53 14.81
CA LYS A 724 37.92 -18.68 13.93
C LYS A 724 36.88 -18.34 12.85
N ASP A 725 35.79 -17.70 13.24
CA ASP A 725 34.71 -17.36 12.31
C ASP A 725 35.11 -16.19 11.39
N THR A 726 35.90 -15.26 11.91
CA THR A 726 36.57 -14.22 11.13
C THR A 726 37.41 -14.83 10.00
N GLU A 727 38.30 -15.77 10.32
CA GLU A 727 39.14 -16.45 9.32
C GLU A 727 38.30 -17.18 8.27
N HIS A 728 37.23 -17.87 8.70
CA HIS A 728 36.31 -18.57 7.82
C HIS A 728 35.64 -17.63 6.80
N TYR A 729 35.00 -16.56 7.26
CA TYR A 729 34.27 -15.65 6.38
C TYR A 729 35.19 -14.78 5.53
N MET A 730 36.36 -14.40 6.04
CA MET A 730 37.35 -13.68 5.23
C MET A 730 37.91 -14.53 4.11
N SER A 731 38.15 -15.82 4.35
CA SER A 731 38.53 -16.75 3.29
C SER A 731 37.41 -16.90 2.25
N GLN A 732 36.17 -17.05 2.71
CA GLN A 732 35.01 -17.21 1.83
C GLN A 732 34.74 -16.00 0.94
N TYR A 733 34.83 -14.79 1.49
CA TYR A 733 34.49 -13.53 0.80
C TYR A 733 35.69 -12.70 0.36
N TYR A 734 36.90 -13.28 0.39
CA TYR A 734 38.15 -12.58 0.11
C TYR A 734 38.16 -11.77 -1.21
N VAL A 735 37.43 -12.26 -2.22
CA VAL A 735 37.33 -11.61 -3.54
C VAL A 735 36.67 -10.22 -3.49
N LEU A 736 35.88 -9.94 -2.46
CA LEU A 736 35.21 -8.65 -2.29
C LEU A 736 36.17 -7.56 -1.77
N PHE A 737 37.26 -7.94 -1.12
CA PHE A 737 38.19 -7.04 -0.43
C PHE A 737 39.56 -6.91 -1.13
N LYS A 738 39.64 -7.37 -2.39
CA LYS A 738 40.84 -7.23 -3.22
C LYS A 738 41.00 -5.84 -3.80
#